data_AF-A0AB39XKE0-F1
#
_entry.id   AF-A0AB39XKE0-F1
#
_cell.length_a   1.000
_cell.length_b   1.000
_cell.length_c   1.000
_cell.angle_alpha   90.00
_cell.angle_beta   90.00
_cell.angle_gamma   90.00
#
_symmetry.space_group_name_H-M   'P 1'
#
loop_
_entity.id
_entity.type
_entity.pdbx_description
1 polymer ?
#
loop_
_entity_poly.entity_id
_entity_poly.type
_entity_poly.pdbx_seq_one_letter_code
_entity_poly.pdbx_strand_id
1 'polypeptide(L)'
;MLIGRRIILIRDDVQNDLPKLRVTARRHLALTERRIILTRYTLQNRLARHGRVGTGIALVALILASYSFALAFQGVVESYFTADRLLLLRNLLATTGGALVGATAIGFSVVMIAVQLNFARMPHGLFRKLSSDFRLLGSFAMTFLLAIGVSALSLVPDASWTAVALISATWATILILLLFFYGYRRALDLINPTVQLRLVAATAQKDLRRWARRAQRMAPLVANAPASAEKEDDHSSKHDLPRMAFFKANPQWTSEARHAMAHAVSFARRYAEQGDFEVSGRALEVVVLINSTYVATKGRTFFASNPLLETSHANDNFINEALEHLRRFAHTSTSRGDEEAIRQTLRTIAALIQVYMTIDYAAPHTKSKEHAQLAAGYLTAAVDGVLPRDLPDVIMEGIRLTGGSAHAFLVVGQPNEIISLVEKISTFSIAGAVKPDYRALTLTGMEQLANLTFGLLRTDAHDIRFAAKRLREHVELVAQIFLGVPDAPRANIHSSYLAPYYSLTKTDSLGDKLIQLSNALIDAGNDDKVARRIIGNIKTWSDELYRTEKTLLLLAIEKRSQFTFDSLHWIAHVTKLLVAFARAPIADEHTRTALEKNADCLISVISWIPGDKETTQFVESFSMIELLFEATLDAIEGASLLVTKSGSNLLIGWAFKAGRHETGWGTLGRSMIALVALVLWKDELQLIPWLKSEAAKKLNEPDAPKQEVRDRAARQLREQAASLRPREFELDTVLHAMNQIERAKVRVLLTEMADILSLGTATEPVSPDDFD
;
A
#
# COMPACT_ATOMS: atom_id res chain seq x y z
N MET A 1 -3.34 72.66 17.14
CA MET A 1 -3.87 71.69 16.15
C MET A 1 -3.00 71.52 14.89
N LEU A 2 -1.76 72.04 14.84
CA LEU A 2 -0.87 71.97 13.65
C LEU A 2 0.33 71.00 13.80
N ILE A 3 0.62 70.50 15.01
CA ILE A 3 1.72 69.56 15.25
C ILE A 3 1.26 68.10 15.08
N GLY A 4 0.00 67.79 15.36
CA GLY A 4 -0.57 66.43 15.18
C GLY A 4 -0.70 66.00 13.72
N ARG A 5 -0.87 66.93 12.77
CA ARG A 5 -1.03 66.62 11.34
C ARG A 5 0.27 66.25 10.63
N ARG A 6 1.43 66.77 11.09
CA ARG A 6 2.75 66.42 10.55
C ARG A 6 3.25 65.05 11.02
N ILE A 7 2.87 64.62 12.21
CA ILE A 7 3.28 63.31 12.75
C ILE A 7 2.51 62.16 12.07
N ILE A 8 1.28 62.40 11.62
CA ILE A 8 0.47 61.41 10.90
C ILE A 8 0.98 61.23 9.45
N LEU A 9 1.31 62.32 8.75
CA LEU A 9 1.88 62.25 7.39
C LEU A 9 3.24 61.54 7.32
N ILE A 10 4.12 61.73 8.31
CA ILE A 10 5.42 61.04 8.37
C ILE A 10 5.25 59.55 8.71
N ARG A 11 4.20 59.20 9.47
CA ARG A 11 3.91 57.81 9.82
C ARG A 11 3.39 57.03 8.61
N ASP A 12 2.54 57.64 7.79
CA ASP A 12 1.97 57.02 6.59
C ASP A 12 3.01 56.84 5.46
N ASP A 13 3.94 57.79 5.27
CA ASP A 13 5.04 57.65 4.30
C ASP A 13 6.04 56.55 4.70
N VAL A 14 6.37 56.44 5.99
CA VAL A 14 7.27 55.39 6.51
C VAL A 14 6.61 54.00 6.41
N GLN A 15 5.30 53.91 6.56
CA GLN A 15 4.55 52.66 6.48
C GLN A 15 4.42 52.14 5.02
N ASN A 16 4.40 53.05 4.03
CA ASN A 16 4.38 52.72 2.59
C ASN A 16 5.76 52.36 2.00
N ASP A 17 6.86 52.87 2.54
CA ASP A 17 8.23 52.59 2.03
C ASP A 17 8.92 51.38 2.67
N LEU A 18 8.46 50.92 3.84
CA LEU A 18 8.93 49.70 4.50
C LEU A 18 8.87 48.42 3.64
N PRO A 19 7.80 48.13 2.85
CA PRO A 19 7.79 46.96 1.97
C PRO A 19 8.75 47.09 0.79
N LYS A 20 8.94 48.28 0.22
CA LYS A 20 9.91 48.53 -0.86
C LYS A 20 11.35 48.37 -0.36
N LEU A 21 11.67 48.94 0.80
CA LEU A 21 12.95 48.77 1.49
C LEU A 21 13.23 47.31 1.87
N ARG A 22 12.20 46.54 2.26
CA ARG A 22 12.35 45.09 2.50
C ARG A 22 12.64 44.30 1.22
N VAL A 23 12.10 44.69 0.07
CA VAL A 23 12.37 44.03 -1.22
C VAL A 23 13.77 44.38 -1.74
N THR A 24 14.21 45.63 -1.65
CA THR A 24 15.60 46.03 -1.98
C THR A 24 16.61 45.45 -0.99
N ALA A 25 16.30 45.42 0.31
CA ALA A 25 17.12 44.74 1.30
C ALA A 25 17.18 43.23 1.03
N ARG A 26 16.08 42.55 0.71
CA ARG A 26 16.09 41.12 0.30
C ARG A 26 16.87 40.89 -0.99
N ARG A 27 16.84 41.81 -1.97
CA ARG A 27 17.69 41.75 -3.17
C ARG A 27 19.18 41.91 -2.84
N HIS A 28 19.54 42.86 -1.98
CA HIS A 28 20.92 43.03 -1.52
C HIS A 28 21.40 41.88 -0.63
N LEU A 29 20.52 41.35 0.22
CA LEU A 29 20.79 40.22 1.11
C LEU A 29 20.93 38.92 0.31
N ALA A 30 20.16 38.74 -0.78
CA ALA A 30 20.36 37.65 -1.74
C ALA A 30 21.68 37.78 -2.52
N LEU A 31 22.14 39.01 -2.82
CA LEU A 31 23.43 39.28 -3.46
C LEU A 31 24.62 39.06 -2.51
N THR A 32 24.49 39.38 -1.22
CA THR A 32 25.52 39.11 -0.19
C THR A 32 25.51 37.65 0.25
N GLU A 33 24.34 37.01 0.39
CA GLU A 33 24.23 35.57 0.59
C GLU A 33 24.79 34.78 -0.60
N ARG A 34 24.68 35.27 -1.84
CA ARG A 34 25.38 34.66 -3.01
C ARG A 34 26.90 34.64 -2.80
N ARG A 35 27.48 35.67 -2.18
CA ARG A 35 28.92 35.72 -1.84
C ARG A 35 29.24 34.84 -0.63
N ILE A 36 28.40 34.84 0.39
CA ILE A 36 28.58 34.03 1.62
C ILE A 36 28.36 32.53 1.35
N ILE A 37 27.46 32.15 0.45
CA ILE A 37 27.23 30.75 0.07
C ILE A 37 28.39 30.23 -0.79
N LEU A 38 29.02 31.06 -1.64
CA LEU A 38 30.24 30.64 -2.36
C LEU A 38 31.42 30.40 -1.40
N THR A 39 31.58 31.23 -0.37
CA THR A 39 32.62 31.05 0.66
C THR A 39 32.28 29.93 1.65
N ARG A 40 31.02 29.77 2.06
CA ARG A 40 30.57 28.67 2.93
C ARG A 40 30.59 27.32 2.21
N TYR A 41 30.29 27.26 0.91
CA TYR A 41 30.36 26.01 0.13
C TYR A 41 31.81 25.56 -0.17
N THR A 42 32.76 26.49 -0.23
CA THR A 42 34.19 26.17 -0.29
C THR A 42 34.75 25.78 1.08
N LEU A 43 34.23 26.34 2.18
CA LEU A 43 34.63 26.00 3.55
C LEU A 43 34.03 24.67 4.06
N GLN A 44 32.76 24.38 3.75
CA GLN A 44 32.04 23.19 4.25
C GLN A 44 32.43 21.92 3.48
N ASN A 45 32.74 22.03 2.18
CA ASN A 45 33.41 20.95 1.42
C ASN A 45 34.87 20.77 1.85
N ARG A 46 35.51 21.78 2.46
CA ARG A 46 36.80 21.62 3.13
C ARG A 46 36.61 20.84 4.42
N LEU A 47 35.73 21.23 5.35
CA LEU A 47 35.58 20.55 6.65
C LEU A 47 35.07 19.09 6.56
N ALA A 48 34.09 18.77 5.69
CA ALA A 48 33.61 17.38 5.52
C ALA A 48 34.67 16.43 4.89
N ARG A 49 35.79 16.98 4.41
CA ARG A 49 36.94 16.25 3.84
C ARG A 49 38.00 15.85 4.89
N HIS A 50 37.90 16.29 6.15
CA HIS A 50 39.04 16.24 7.08
C HIS A 50 39.33 14.88 7.73
N GLY A 51 38.55 13.82 7.48
CA GLY A 51 39.00 12.45 7.79
C GLY A 51 40.16 11.98 6.87
N ARG A 52 40.19 12.46 5.62
CA ARG A 52 41.26 12.16 4.64
C ARG A 52 42.44 13.13 4.72
N VAL A 53 42.20 14.34 5.23
CA VAL A 53 43.27 15.33 5.49
C VAL A 53 44.04 14.95 6.75
N GLY A 54 43.38 14.46 7.81
CA GLY A 54 44.06 13.98 9.01
C GLY A 54 44.99 12.79 8.72
N THR A 55 44.55 11.82 7.92
CA THR A 55 45.41 10.71 7.46
C THR A 55 46.55 11.19 6.56
N GLY A 56 46.30 12.18 5.68
CA GLY A 56 47.36 12.79 4.86
C GLY A 56 48.40 13.57 5.68
N ILE A 57 47.97 14.36 6.68
CA ILE A 57 48.85 15.11 7.58
C ILE A 57 49.64 14.13 8.45
N ALA A 58 49.02 13.07 8.97
CA ALA A 58 49.72 12.04 9.73
C ALA A 58 50.76 11.32 8.85
N LEU A 59 50.44 10.99 7.60
CA LEU A 59 51.39 10.39 6.65
C LEU A 59 52.57 11.33 6.37
N VAL A 60 52.31 12.61 6.10
CA VAL A 60 53.37 13.60 5.86
C VAL A 60 54.21 13.83 7.11
N ALA A 61 53.60 13.91 8.29
CA ALA A 61 54.31 14.03 9.56
C ALA A 61 55.18 12.81 9.84
N LEU A 62 54.71 11.61 9.50
CA LEU A 62 55.45 10.36 9.69
C LEU A 62 56.59 10.20 8.67
N ILE A 63 56.40 10.68 7.43
CA ILE A 63 57.48 10.84 6.44
C ILE A 63 58.53 11.84 6.97
N LEU A 64 58.13 13.03 7.41
CA LEU A 64 59.05 14.05 7.94
C LEU A 64 59.80 13.57 9.18
N ALA A 65 59.11 12.91 10.12
CA ALA A 65 59.73 12.30 11.29
C ALA A 65 60.75 11.23 10.90
N SER A 66 60.46 10.42 9.88
CA SER A 66 61.41 9.41 9.38
C SER A 66 62.65 10.03 8.73
N TYR A 67 62.54 11.17 8.05
CA TYR A 67 63.71 11.90 7.52
C TYR A 67 64.52 12.56 8.64
N SER A 68 63.89 13.10 9.68
CA SER A 68 64.60 13.60 10.87
C SER A 68 65.36 12.48 11.58
N PHE A 69 64.76 11.28 11.66
CA PHE A 69 65.41 10.09 12.21
C PHE A 69 66.55 9.57 11.31
N ALA A 70 66.40 9.68 9.98
CA ALA A 70 67.44 9.34 9.00
C ALA A 70 68.74 10.11 9.26
N LEU A 71 68.63 11.42 9.51
CA LEU A 71 69.76 12.30 9.77
C LEU A 71 70.46 11.94 11.09
N ALA A 72 69.70 11.54 12.12
CA ALA A 72 70.26 11.12 13.40
C ALA A 72 71.02 9.78 13.32
N PHE A 73 70.60 8.86 12.43
CA PHE A 73 71.21 7.54 12.25
C PHE A 73 72.23 7.46 11.11
N GLN A 74 72.41 8.55 10.35
CA GLN A 74 73.28 8.59 9.17
C GLN A 74 74.72 8.13 9.48
N GLY A 75 75.30 8.55 10.62
CA GLY A 75 76.67 8.16 10.99
C GLY A 75 76.86 6.67 11.27
N VAL A 76 75.82 5.99 11.77
CA VAL A 76 75.84 4.53 12.00
C VAL A 76 75.69 3.78 10.67
N VAL A 77 74.79 4.25 9.80
CA VAL A 77 74.53 3.64 8.49
C VAL A 77 75.74 3.82 7.56
N GLU A 78 76.38 4.97 7.57
CA GLU A 78 77.58 5.27 6.77
C GLU A 78 78.75 4.34 7.12
N SER A 79 78.94 4.03 8.41
CA SER A 79 79.98 3.09 8.86
C SER A 79 79.76 1.63 8.40
N TYR A 80 78.53 1.26 8.03
CA TYR A 80 78.16 -0.09 7.63
C TYR A 80 78.33 -0.35 6.11
N PHE A 81 78.21 0.70 5.29
CA PHE A 81 78.26 0.61 3.83
C PHE A 81 79.67 0.87 3.28
N THR A 82 80.47 -0.19 3.15
CA THR A 82 81.72 -0.20 2.38
C THR A 82 81.46 -0.14 0.85
N ALA A 83 82.47 0.14 0.04
CA ALA A 83 82.33 0.30 -1.42
C ALA A 83 81.58 -0.88 -2.10
N ASP A 84 81.88 -2.12 -1.71
CA ASP A 84 81.21 -3.32 -2.25
C ASP A 84 79.73 -3.41 -1.82
N ARG A 85 79.42 -3.04 -0.57
CA ARG A 85 78.05 -3.06 -0.03
C ARG A 85 77.20 -1.93 -0.61
N LEU A 86 77.81 -0.80 -0.92
CA LEU A 86 77.16 0.32 -1.59
C LEU A 86 76.80 -0.07 -3.04
N LEU A 87 77.67 -0.80 -3.74
CA LEU A 87 77.36 -1.35 -5.07
C LEU A 87 76.19 -2.34 -5.03
N LEU A 88 76.12 -3.20 -4.01
CA LEU A 88 74.95 -4.08 -3.78
C LEU A 88 73.66 -3.30 -3.55
N LEU A 89 73.70 -2.21 -2.77
CA LEU A 89 72.53 -1.34 -2.54
C LEU A 89 72.08 -0.65 -3.84
N ARG A 90 73.02 -0.11 -4.63
CA ARG A 90 72.72 0.52 -5.93
C ARG A 90 72.03 -0.48 -6.86
N ASN A 91 72.54 -1.71 -6.93
CA ASN A 91 71.92 -2.78 -7.72
C ASN A 91 70.53 -3.13 -7.20
N LEU A 92 70.34 -3.28 -5.89
CA LEU A 92 69.04 -3.58 -5.28
C LEU A 92 68.00 -2.49 -5.60
N LEU A 93 68.37 -1.20 -5.51
CA LEU A 93 67.48 -0.08 -5.82
C LEU A 93 67.12 -0.03 -7.31
N ALA A 94 68.11 -0.26 -8.19
CA ALA A 94 67.88 -0.33 -9.64
C ALA A 94 66.97 -1.51 -10.01
N THR A 95 67.20 -2.70 -9.47
CA THR A 95 66.38 -3.89 -9.74
C THR A 95 64.98 -3.75 -9.16
N THR A 96 64.85 -3.19 -7.95
CA THR A 96 63.54 -2.97 -7.30
C THR A 96 62.74 -1.90 -8.05
N GLY A 97 63.37 -0.78 -8.42
CA GLY A 97 62.75 0.25 -9.24
C GLY A 97 62.29 -0.28 -10.60
N GLY A 98 63.15 -1.04 -11.29
CA GLY A 98 62.80 -1.70 -12.56
C GLY A 98 61.66 -2.71 -12.42
N ALA A 99 61.66 -3.53 -11.36
CA ALA A 99 60.56 -4.47 -11.08
C ALA A 99 59.24 -3.73 -10.78
N LEU A 100 59.28 -2.63 -10.03
CA LEU A 100 58.11 -1.79 -9.74
C LEU A 100 57.55 -1.09 -10.97
N VAL A 101 58.43 -0.63 -11.90
CA VAL A 101 58.02 -0.11 -13.21
C VAL A 101 57.30 -1.20 -14.00
N GLY A 102 57.87 -2.40 -14.08
CA GLY A 102 57.25 -3.55 -14.76
C GLY A 102 55.89 -3.94 -14.17
N ALA A 103 55.81 -4.07 -12.84
CA ALA A 103 54.57 -4.39 -12.13
C ALA A 103 53.49 -3.33 -12.35
N THR A 104 53.87 -2.04 -12.35
CA THR A 104 52.96 -0.92 -12.62
C THR A 104 52.44 -0.97 -14.05
N ALA A 105 53.29 -1.28 -15.03
CA ALA A 105 52.89 -1.41 -16.44
C ALA A 105 51.93 -2.58 -16.68
N ILE A 106 52.19 -3.74 -16.06
CA ILE A 106 51.29 -4.92 -16.13
C ILE A 106 49.95 -4.59 -15.47
N GLY A 107 49.97 -4.07 -14.24
CA GLY A 107 48.76 -3.73 -13.51
C GLY A 107 47.91 -2.67 -14.23
N PHE A 108 48.55 -1.64 -14.79
CA PHE A 108 47.88 -0.65 -15.63
C PHE A 108 47.24 -1.30 -16.86
N SER A 109 47.96 -2.16 -17.57
CA SER A 109 47.45 -2.83 -18.77
C SER A 109 46.22 -3.70 -18.48
N VAL A 110 46.28 -4.53 -17.44
CA VAL A 110 45.16 -5.39 -17.03
C VAL A 110 43.94 -4.56 -16.63
N VAL A 111 44.14 -3.53 -15.80
CA VAL A 111 43.06 -2.64 -15.36
C VAL A 111 42.45 -1.90 -16.55
N MET A 112 43.26 -1.35 -17.45
CA MET A 112 42.76 -0.65 -18.63
C MET A 112 42.00 -1.57 -19.58
N ILE A 113 42.46 -2.81 -19.79
CA ILE A 113 41.74 -3.80 -20.60
C ILE A 113 40.40 -4.16 -19.95
N ALA A 114 40.37 -4.45 -18.65
CA ALA A 114 39.14 -4.76 -17.93
C ALA A 114 38.13 -3.61 -17.98
N VAL A 115 38.63 -2.38 -17.84
CA VAL A 115 37.86 -1.14 -17.95
C VAL A 115 37.35 -0.94 -19.38
N GLN A 116 38.17 -1.17 -20.42
CA GLN A 116 37.78 -1.04 -21.83
C GLN A 116 36.79 -2.12 -22.27
N LEU A 117 36.97 -3.38 -21.87
CA LEU A 117 36.04 -4.48 -22.18
C LEU A 117 34.66 -4.24 -21.56
N ASN A 118 34.62 -3.64 -20.37
CA ASN A 118 33.37 -3.26 -19.73
C ASN A 118 32.77 -1.99 -20.38
N PHE A 119 33.59 -0.98 -20.73
CA PHE A 119 33.10 0.26 -21.36
C PHE A 119 32.72 0.13 -22.83
N ALA A 120 33.30 -0.81 -23.59
CA ALA A 120 32.87 -1.13 -24.95
C ALA A 120 31.41 -1.61 -25.01
N ARG A 121 30.84 -1.96 -23.85
CA ARG A 121 29.45 -2.35 -23.69
C ARG A 121 28.55 -1.15 -23.35
N MET A 122 29.03 0.08 -23.20
CA MET A 122 28.22 1.24 -22.80
C MET A 122 27.94 2.24 -23.94
N PRO A 123 26.85 3.03 -23.88
CA PRO A 123 26.58 4.09 -24.85
C PRO A 123 27.68 5.17 -24.86
N HIS A 124 27.98 5.70 -26.04
CA HIS A 124 29.23 6.42 -26.37
C HIS A 124 29.54 7.66 -25.52
N GLY A 125 28.53 8.34 -24.96
CA GLY A 125 28.74 9.55 -24.15
C GLY A 125 29.38 9.30 -22.77
N LEU A 126 29.11 8.13 -22.17
CA LEU A 126 29.65 7.76 -20.85
C LEU A 126 31.04 7.14 -20.95
N PHE A 127 31.36 6.46 -22.07
CA PHE A 127 32.68 5.94 -22.39
C PHE A 127 33.75 7.01 -22.20
N ARG A 128 33.60 8.16 -22.85
CA ARG A 128 34.57 9.27 -22.78
C ARG A 128 34.73 9.85 -21.37
N LYS A 129 33.65 9.87 -20.58
CA LYS A 129 33.62 10.50 -19.25
C LYS A 129 34.18 9.60 -18.16
N LEU A 130 34.07 8.28 -18.32
CA LEU A 130 34.59 7.28 -17.38
C LEU A 130 35.97 6.74 -17.78
N SER A 131 36.30 6.68 -19.07
CA SER A 131 37.65 6.31 -19.54
C SER A 131 38.69 7.38 -19.20
N SER A 132 38.27 8.63 -19.00
CA SER A 132 39.12 9.75 -18.63
C SER A 132 39.13 10.03 -17.11
N ASP A 133 38.88 9.03 -16.25
CA ASP A 133 38.95 9.24 -14.80
C ASP A 133 40.37 9.62 -14.38
N PHE A 134 40.60 10.93 -14.23
CA PHE A 134 41.90 11.52 -13.88
C PHE A 134 42.45 10.98 -12.56
N ARG A 135 41.59 10.48 -11.65
CA ARG A 135 42.06 9.89 -10.39
C ARG A 135 42.66 8.52 -10.59
N LEU A 136 42.07 7.71 -11.47
CA LEU A 136 42.61 6.40 -11.83
C LEU A 136 43.91 6.58 -12.61
N LEU A 137 43.87 7.38 -13.69
CA LEU A 137 45.03 7.64 -14.53
C LEU A 137 46.17 8.31 -13.74
N GLY A 138 45.82 9.28 -12.90
CA GLY A 138 46.77 9.97 -12.02
C GLY A 138 47.40 9.04 -10.98
N SER A 139 46.65 8.07 -10.44
CA SER A 139 47.23 7.09 -9.50
C SER A 139 48.30 6.21 -10.15
N PHE A 140 48.03 5.70 -11.36
CA PHE A 140 49.00 4.89 -12.12
C PHE A 140 50.19 5.70 -12.63
N ALA A 141 49.96 6.94 -13.06
CA ALA A 141 51.05 7.85 -13.46
C ALA A 141 51.97 8.16 -12.27
N MET A 142 51.41 8.42 -11.09
CA MET A 142 52.21 8.67 -9.87
C MET A 142 52.97 7.42 -9.42
N THR A 143 52.39 6.21 -9.49
CA THR A 143 53.14 4.98 -9.20
C THR A 143 54.31 4.78 -10.15
N PHE A 144 54.12 5.10 -11.44
CA PHE A 144 55.17 4.99 -12.45
C PHE A 144 56.32 5.98 -12.19
N LEU A 145 55.99 7.23 -11.87
CA LEU A 145 56.98 8.26 -11.52
C LEU A 145 57.74 7.91 -10.22
N LEU A 146 57.04 7.39 -9.20
CA LEU A 146 57.68 6.94 -7.96
C LEU A 146 58.62 5.76 -8.21
N ALA A 147 58.24 4.81 -9.07
CA ALA A 147 59.10 3.66 -9.41
C ALA A 147 60.36 4.10 -10.17
N ILE A 148 60.25 5.06 -11.09
CA ILE A 148 61.42 5.72 -11.71
C ILE A 148 62.26 6.41 -10.64
N GLY A 149 61.63 7.09 -9.67
CA GLY A 149 62.31 7.70 -8.53
C GLY A 149 63.12 6.70 -7.70
N VAL A 150 62.55 5.52 -7.41
CA VAL A 150 63.27 4.43 -6.72
C VAL A 150 64.47 3.95 -7.55
N SER A 151 64.30 3.79 -8.86
CA SER A 151 65.41 3.42 -9.75
C SER A 151 66.49 4.50 -9.81
N ALA A 152 66.12 5.78 -9.81
CA ALA A 152 67.04 6.91 -9.85
C ALA A 152 67.85 7.04 -8.54
N LEU A 153 67.32 6.58 -7.41
CA LEU A 153 68.06 6.46 -6.14
C LEU A 153 69.23 5.46 -6.21
N SER A 154 69.37 4.68 -7.29
CA SER A 154 70.58 3.87 -7.54
C SER A 154 71.81 4.72 -7.91
N LEU A 155 71.64 6.00 -8.27
CA LEU A 155 72.72 6.92 -8.64
C LEU A 155 73.37 7.62 -7.43
N VAL A 156 73.14 7.13 -6.21
CA VAL A 156 73.69 7.71 -4.97
C VAL A 156 75.23 7.74 -5.04
N PRO A 157 75.88 8.92 -4.95
CA PRO A 157 77.32 9.07 -5.20
C PRO A 157 78.19 8.45 -4.10
N ASP A 158 77.86 8.69 -2.82
CA ASP A 158 78.68 8.32 -1.66
C ASP A 158 77.86 7.76 -0.48
N ALA A 159 78.54 7.12 0.48
CA ALA A 159 77.93 6.49 1.66
C ALA A 159 77.14 7.48 2.56
N SER A 160 77.46 8.77 2.50
CA SER A 160 76.82 9.86 3.24
C SER A 160 75.35 10.13 2.83
N TRP A 161 74.87 9.53 1.74
CA TRP A 161 73.48 9.65 1.26
C TRP A 161 72.65 8.38 1.45
N THR A 162 73.23 7.31 2.01
CA THR A 162 72.62 5.97 2.06
C THR A 162 71.36 5.90 2.93
N ALA A 163 71.33 6.51 4.12
CA ALA A 163 70.14 6.43 4.98
C ALA A 163 68.96 7.19 4.38
N VAL A 164 69.24 8.35 3.78
CA VAL A 164 68.24 9.14 3.03
C VAL A 164 67.69 8.33 1.87
N ALA A 165 68.56 7.72 1.05
CA ALA A 165 68.14 6.90 -0.09
C ALA A 165 67.29 5.69 0.31
N LEU A 166 67.66 4.98 1.39
CA LEU A 166 66.92 3.81 1.88
C LEU A 166 65.53 4.20 2.39
N ILE A 167 65.42 5.30 3.14
CA ILE A 167 64.13 5.79 3.66
C ILE A 167 63.26 6.33 2.52
N SER A 168 63.84 7.06 1.56
CA SER A 168 63.13 7.50 0.34
C SER A 168 62.61 6.31 -0.47
N ALA A 169 63.41 5.27 -0.67
CA ALA A 169 63.01 4.06 -1.40
C ALA A 169 61.90 3.28 -0.67
N THR A 170 62.00 3.16 0.65
CA THR A 170 60.99 2.48 1.49
C THR A 170 59.66 3.22 1.41
N TRP A 171 59.66 4.54 1.57
CA TRP A 171 58.45 5.36 1.45
C TRP A 171 57.85 5.34 0.06
N ALA A 172 58.68 5.45 -0.99
CA ALA A 172 58.22 5.36 -2.35
C ALA A 172 57.56 4.01 -2.62
N THR A 173 58.12 2.91 -2.13
CA THR A 173 57.54 1.55 -2.28
C THR A 173 56.20 1.42 -1.55
N ILE A 174 56.10 1.90 -0.30
CA ILE A 174 54.84 1.93 0.45
C ILE A 174 53.78 2.76 -0.27
N LEU A 175 54.16 3.95 -0.76
CA LEU A 175 53.26 4.85 -1.47
C LEU A 175 52.80 4.24 -2.81
N ILE A 176 53.68 3.53 -3.51
CA ILE A 176 53.33 2.77 -4.73
C ILE A 176 52.26 1.73 -4.40
N LEU A 177 52.44 0.92 -3.35
CA LEU A 177 51.45 -0.09 -2.95
C LEU A 177 50.10 0.53 -2.57
N LEU A 178 50.10 1.65 -1.83
CA LEU A 178 48.89 2.37 -1.45
C LEU A 178 48.15 2.94 -2.67
N LEU A 179 48.89 3.55 -3.60
CA LEU A 179 48.33 4.09 -4.84
C LEU A 179 47.82 2.98 -5.76
N PHE A 180 48.50 1.84 -5.81
CA PHE A 180 48.07 0.67 -6.58
C PHE A 180 46.77 0.09 -6.01
N PHE A 181 46.70 -0.08 -4.69
CA PHE A 181 45.47 -0.53 -4.02
C PHE A 181 44.32 0.47 -4.22
N TYR A 182 44.60 1.76 -4.14
CA TYR A 182 43.63 2.81 -4.45
C TYR A 182 43.14 2.75 -5.90
N GLY A 183 44.05 2.64 -6.87
CA GLY A 183 43.75 2.53 -8.29
C GLY A 183 42.93 1.26 -8.60
N TYR A 184 43.32 0.13 -8.03
CA TYR A 184 42.60 -1.14 -8.14
C TYR A 184 41.17 -1.05 -7.60
N ARG A 185 40.99 -0.54 -6.38
CA ARG A 185 39.65 -0.35 -5.78
C ARG A 185 38.80 0.61 -6.62
N ARG A 186 39.41 1.69 -7.12
CA ARG A 186 38.72 2.65 -8.00
C ARG A 186 38.30 2.02 -9.33
N ALA A 187 39.13 1.14 -9.90
CA ALA A 187 38.79 0.40 -11.11
C ALA A 187 37.63 -0.58 -10.87
N LEU A 188 37.64 -1.33 -9.76
CA LEU A 188 36.52 -2.19 -9.38
C LEU A 188 35.22 -1.41 -9.19
N ASP A 189 35.27 -0.25 -8.53
CA ASP A 189 34.12 0.64 -8.39
C ASP A 189 33.59 1.12 -9.75
N LEU A 190 34.47 1.36 -10.72
CA LEU A 190 34.09 1.78 -12.07
C LEU A 190 33.52 0.64 -12.91
N ILE A 191 33.90 -0.60 -12.64
CA ILE A 191 33.40 -1.82 -13.31
C ILE A 191 32.02 -2.21 -12.77
N ASN A 192 31.75 -1.96 -11.48
CA ASN A 192 30.51 -2.37 -10.83
C ASN A 192 29.28 -1.61 -11.40
N PRO A 193 28.30 -2.32 -12.01
CA PRO A 193 27.12 -1.70 -12.62
C PRO A 193 26.28 -0.90 -11.63
N THR A 194 26.16 -1.36 -10.38
CA THR A 194 25.38 -0.67 -9.34
C THR A 194 26.01 0.68 -8.96
N VAL A 195 27.35 0.75 -8.94
CA VAL A 195 28.08 2.00 -8.66
C VAL A 195 27.92 2.98 -9.83
N GLN A 196 27.95 2.49 -11.07
CA GLN A 196 27.70 3.32 -12.26
C GLN A 196 26.28 3.93 -12.23
N LEU A 197 25.26 3.11 -11.95
CA LEU A 197 23.88 3.57 -11.80
C LEU A 197 23.75 4.64 -10.70
N ARG A 198 24.43 4.44 -9.56
CA ARG A 198 24.46 5.42 -8.48
C ARG A 198 25.12 6.74 -8.89
N LEU A 199 26.19 6.70 -9.70
CA LEU A 199 26.85 7.89 -10.22
C LEU A 199 25.96 8.66 -11.20
N VAL A 200 25.26 7.94 -12.09
CA VAL A 200 24.30 8.50 -13.03
C VAL A 200 23.14 9.17 -12.28
N ALA A 201 22.54 8.46 -11.32
CA ALA A 201 21.47 8.98 -10.47
C ALA A 201 21.91 10.23 -9.69
N ALA A 202 23.06 10.16 -9.01
CA ALA A 202 23.59 11.27 -8.23
C ALA A 202 23.89 12.51 -9.09
N THR A 203 24.30 12.32 -10.35
CA THR A 203 24.54 13.41 -11.29
C THR A 203 23.23 14.08 -11.69
N ALA A 204 22.22 13.31 -12.11
CA ALA A 204 20.89 13.82 -12.45
C ALA A 204 20.23 14.54 -11.27
N GLN A 205 20.26 13.95 -10.07
CA GLN A 205 19.69 14.57 -8.87
C GLN A 205 20.40 15.89 -8.51
N LYS A 206 21.73 15.93 -8.60
CA LYS A 206 22.49 17.15 -8.34
C LYS A 206 22.14 18.23 -9.35
N ASP A 207 21.93 17.87 -10.61
CA ASP A 207 21.55 18.83 -11.64
C ASP A 207 20.15 19.39 -11.43
N LEU A 208 19.15 18.53 -11.22
CA LEU A 208 17.77 18.95 -10.87
C LEU A 208 17.75 19.87 -9.64
N ARG A 209 18.47 19.50 -8.57
CA ARG A 209 18.59 20.35 -7.36
C ARG A 209 19.36 21.64 -7.60
N ARG A 210 20.27 21.71 -8.58
CA ARG A 210 20.92 22.97 -8.98
C ARG A 210 19.92 23.86 -9.71
N TRP A 211 19.12 23.32 -10.62
CA TRP A 211 18.05 24.05 -11.29
C TRP A 211 16.99 24.56 -10.32
N ALA A 212 16.55 23.74 -9.35
CA ALA A 212 15.65 24.16 -8.28
C ALA A 212 16.18 25.40 -7.53
N ARG A 213 17.45 25.35 -7.12
CA ARG A 213 18.11 26.46 -6.42
C ARG A 213 18.27 27.69 -7.29
N ARG A 214 18.50 27.53 -8.61
CA ARG A 214 18.56 28.66 -9.55
C ARG A 214 17.19 29.30 -9.70
N ALA A 215 16.13 28.51 -9.86
CA ALA A 215 14.76 29.00 -9.95
C ALA A 215 14.38 29.83 -8.72
N GLN A 216 14.65 29.30 -7.51
CA GLN A 216 14.38 30.00 -6.26
C GLN A 216 15.15 31.32 -6.13
N ARG A 217 16.40 31.39 -6.60
CA ARG A 217 17.19 32.63 -6.60
C ARG A 217 16.71 33.67 -7.61
N MET A 218 16.14 33.22 -8.72
CA MET A 218 15.62 34.08 -9.79
C MET A 218 14.17 34.52 -9.55
N ALA A 219 13.44 33.86 -8.64
CA ALA A 219 12.08 34.21 -8.26
C ALA A 219 11.86 35.73 -7.99
N PRO A 220 12.70 36.45 -7.22
CA PRO A 220 12.53 37.89 -6.96
C PRO A 220 12.84 38.82 -8.15
N LEU A 221 13.34 38.28 -9.26
CA LEU A 221 13.56 39.02 -10.51
C LEU A 221 12.39 38.86 -11.49
N VAL A 222 11.60 37.80 -11.33
CA VAL A 222 10.44 37.49 -12.16
C VAL A 222 9.14 37.95 -11.49
N ALA A 223 9.12 38.05 -10.16
CA ALA A 223 8.02 38.68 -9.42
C ALA A 223 7.99 40.19 -9.70
N ASN A 224 7.13 40.62 -10.62
CA ASN A 224 6.80 42.03 -10.80
C ASN A 224 5.82 42.47 -9.69
N ALA A 225 6.16 43.59 -9.04
CA ALA A 225 5.39 44.37 -8.06
C ALA A 225 5.41 43.91 -6.57
N PRO A 226 5.45 44.86 -5.62
CA PRO A 226 5.39 44.57 -4.19
C PRO A 226 4.02 43.97 -3.87
N ALA A 227 3.99 42.97 -2.98
CA ALA A 227 2.76 42.58 -2.33
C ALA A 227 2.20 43.80 -1.59
N SER A 228 1.26 44.51 -2.21
CA SER A 228 0.33 45.37 -1.50
C SER A 228 -0.39 44.47 -0.51
N ALA A 229 -0.12 44.71 0.77
CA ALA A 229 -0.80 44.07 1.87
C ALA A 229 -2.25 44.55 1.89
N GLU A 230 -3.11 44.01 1.02
CA GLU A 230 -4.53 44.27 1.07
C GLU A 230 -5.31 43.11 0.43
N LYS A 231 -6.04 42.42 1.32
CA LYS A 231 -7.09 41.41 1.13
C LYS A 231 -6.65 40.03 0.62
N GLU A 232 -6.73 39.06 1.54
CA GLU A 232 -6.97 37.65 1.24
C GLU A 232 -8.28 37.51 0.44
N ASP A 233 -8.22 37.72 -0.88
CA ASP A 233 -9.19 37.13 -1.77
C ASP A 233 -8.79 35.65 -1.93
N ASP A 234 -9.69 34.77 -1.48
CA ASP A 234 -9.59 33.28 -1.50
C ASP A 234 -9.46 32.69 -2.93
N HIS A 235 -9.40 33.55 -3.96
CA HIS A 235 -9.31 33.20 -5.37
C HIS A 235 -7.92 33.41 -6.00
N SER A 236 -6.90 33.83 -5.24
CA SER A 236 -5.53 33.93 -5.76
C SER A 236 -4.83 32.57 -5.81
N SER A 237 -4.48 32.14 -7.03
CA SER A 237 -3.72 30.92 -7.32
C SER A 237 -2.43 30.80 -6.48
N LYS A 238 -2.28 29.72 -5.68
CA LYS A 238 -1.08 29.44 -4.86
C LYS A 238 0.08 28.84 -5.68
N HIS A 239 -0.01 28.84 -7.01
CA HIS A 239 1.02 28.31 -7.90
C HIS A 239 2.31 29.15 -7.83
N ASP A 240 3.47 28.48 -7.93
CA ASP A 240 4.78 29.15 -7.98
C ASP A 240 5.05 29.68 -9.40
N LEU A 241 4.35 30.77 -9.77
CA LEU A 241 4.45 31.41 -11.09
C LEU A 241 5.89 31.83 -11.46
N PRO A 242 6.72 32.40 -10.55
CA PRO A 242 8.11 32.71 -10.85
C PRO A 242 8.95 31.49 -11.21
N ARG A 243 8.78 30.37 -10.48
CA ARG A 243 9.46 29.11 -10.81
C ARG A 243 9.00 28.54 -12.13
N MET A 244 7.71 28.59 -12.42
CA MET A 244 7.14 28.14 -13.70
C MET A 244 7.75 28.92 -14.87
N ALA A 245 7.75 30.25 -14.80
CA ALA A 245 8.32 31.11 -15.85
C ALA A 245 9.81 30.84 -16.07
N PHE A 246 10.57 30.62 -14.99
CA PHE A 246 11.98 30.25 -15.07
C PHE A 246 12.19 28.93 -15.82
N PHE A 247 11.40 27.89 -15.54
CA PHE A 247 11.52 26.61 -16.24
C PHE A 247 11.07 26.68 -17.70
N LYS A 248 10.03 27.45 -18.01
CA LYS A 248 9.62 27.72 -19.41
C LYS A 248 10.72 28.40 -20.21
N ALA A 249 11.43 29.36 -19.61
CA ALA A 249 12.55 30.04 -20.25
C ALA A 249 13.80 29.15 -20.43
N ASN A 250 13.87 27.99 -19.76
CA ASN A 250 15.03 27.11 -19.76
C ASN A 250 14.64 25.66 -20.08
N PRO A 251 14.10 25.33 -21.27
CA PRO A 251 13.51 24.02 -21.56
C PRO A 251 14.48 22.83 -21.40
N GLN A 252 15.79 23.07 -21.46
CA GLN A 252 16.83 22.03 -21.32
C GLN A 252 17.09 21.60 -19.87
N TRP A 253 16.42 22.18 -18.87
CA TRP A 253 16.67 21.90 -17.44
C TRP A 253 16.42 20.43 -17.03
N THR A 254 15.71 19.65 -17.84
CA THR A 254 15.44 18.22 -17.64
C THR A 254 16.32 17.28 -18.46
N SER A 255 17.17 17.80 -19.35
CA SER A 255 17.94 17.00 -20.32
C SER A 255 18.81 15.92 -19.67
N GLU A 256 19.62 16.28 -18.68
CA GLU A 256 20.47 15.33 -17.93
C GLU A 256 19.65 14.25 -17.22
N ALA A 257 18.50 14.62 -16.66
CA ALA A 257 17.60 13.68 -15.99
C ALA A 257 16.95 12.71 -16.99
N ARG A 258 16.53 13.19 -18.17
CA ARG A 258 16.00 12.36 -19.26
C ARG A 258 17.03 11.35 -19.75
N HIS A 259 18.26 11.82 -20.03
CA HIS A 259 19.35 10.94 -20.45
C HIS A 259 19.69 9.89 -19.39
N ALA A 260 19.74 10.29 -18.12
CA ALA A 260 19.98 9.37 -17.01
C ALA A 260 18.87 8.32 -16.86
N MET A 261 17.60 8.71 -17.04
CA MET A 261 16.46 7.81 -17.00
C MET A 261 16.45 6.83 -18.18
N ALA A 262 16.62 7.32 -19.41
CA ALA A 262 16.71 6.47 -20.60
C ALA A 262 17.88 5.47 -20.47
N HIS A 263 19.02 5.91 -19.93
CA HIS A 263 20.14 5.05 -19.61
C HIS A 263 19.75 3.98 -18.58
N ALA A 264 19.14 4.36 -17.46
CA ALA A 264 18.72 3.43 -16.42
C ALA A 264 17.76 2.36 -16.96
N VAL A 265 16.76 2.74 -17.77
CA VAL A 265 15.83 1.78 -18.39
C VAL A 265 16.56 0.85 -19.38
N SER A 266 17.49 1.38 -20.19
CA SER A 266 18.28 0.55 -21.09
C SER A 266 19.17 -0.45 -20.35
N PHE A 267 19.68 -0.05 -19.18
CA PHE A 267 20.45 -0.90 -18.27
C PHE A 267 19.56 -1.98 -17.66
N ALA A 268 18.39 -1.58 -17.15
CA ALA A 268 17.40 -2.51 -16.59
C ALA A 268 17.05 -3.60 -17.59
N ARG A 269 16.70 -3.19 -18.81
CA ARG A 269 16.41 -4.11 -19.91
C ARG A 269 17.57 -5.06 -20.12
N ARG A 270 18.76 -4.55 -20.43
CA ARG A 270 19.91 -5.40 -20.77
C ARG A 270 20.26 -6.42 -19.70
N TYR A 271 20.30 -6.02 -18.43
CA TYR A 271 20.68 -6.93 -17.34
C TYR A 271 19.57 -7.94 -17.05
N ALA A 272 18.30 -7.57 -17.22
CA ALA A 272 17.20 -8.54 -17.26
C ALA A 272 17.37 -9.53 -18.41
N GLU A 273 17.78 -9.09 -19.61
CA GLU A 273 18.03 -10.01 -20.73
C GLU A 273 19.16 -11.02 -20.44
N GLN A 274 20.06 -10.69 -19.52
CA GLN A 274 21.18 -11.52 -19.06
C GLN A 274 20.85 -12.36 -17.82
N GLY A 275 19.65 -12.22 -17.25
CA GLY A 275 19.23 -12.88 -16.02
C GLY A 275 19.76 -12.25 -14.72
N ASP A 276 20.44 -11.10 -14.80
CA ASP A 276 20.91 -10.35 -13.62
C ASP A 276 19.82 -9.37 -13.17
N PHE A 277 18.86 -9.94 -12.43
CA PHE A 277 17.70 -9.21 -11.93
C PHE A 277 18.04 -8.26 -10.78
N GLU A 278 19.17 -8.44 -10.08
CA GLU A 278 19.61 -7.50 -9.05
C GLU A 278 19.99 -6.15 -9.68
N VAL A 279 20.83 -6.18 -10.72
CA VAL A 279 21.23 -4.96 -11.42
C VAL A 279 20.04 -4.33 -12.15
N SER A 280 19.16 -5.16 -12.73
CA SER A 280 17.92 -4.68 -13.34
C SER A 280 17.05 -3.90 -12.35
N GLY A 281 16.77 -4.49 -11.18
CA GLY A 281 15.98 -3.86 -10.13
C GLY A 281 16.61 -2.54 -9.66
N ARG A 282 17.92 -2.51 -9.43
CA ARG A 282 18.64 -1.27 -9.06
C ARG A 282 18.55 -0.18 -10.13
N ALA A 283 18.55 -0.56 -11.40
CA ALA A 283 18.41 0.39 -12.48
C ALA A 283 17.00 1.01 -12.50
N LEU A 284 15.96 0.23 -12.22
CA LEU A 284 14.59 0.74 -12.10
C LEU A 284 14.38 1.60 -10.84
N GLU A 285 15.03 1.28 -9.71
CA GLU A 285 15.06 2.14 -8.52
C GLU A 285 15.60 3.55 -8.86
N VAL A 286 16.60 3.64 -9.73
CA VAL A 286 17.13 4.92 -10.21
C VAL A 286 16.07 5.73 -10.97
N VAL A 287 15.19 5.09 -11.75
CA VAL A 287 14.08 5.77 -12.44
C VAL A 287 13.13 6.42 -11.43
N VAL A 288 12.76 5.69 -10.37
CA VAL A 288 11.92 6.20 -9.27
C VAL A 288 12.60 7.37 -8.56
N LEU A 289 13.89 7.25 -8.28
CA LEU A 289 14.67 8.28 -7.58
C LEU A 289 14.82 9.58 -8.39
N ILE A 290 14.99 9.47 -9.71
CA ILE A 290 15.03 10.62 -10.61
C ILE A 290 13.65 11.30 -10.63
N ASN A 291 12.57 10.53 -10.77
CA ASN A 291 11.20 11.05 -10.78
C ASN A 291 10.81 11.75 -9.47
N SER A 292 11.16 11.18 -8.32
CA SER A 292 10.90 11.83 -7.02
C SER A 292 11.65 13.15 -6.88
N THR A 293 12.89 13.21 -7.37
CA THR A 293 13.69 14.44 -7.38
C THR A 293 13.14 15.47 -8.38
N TYR A 294 12.59 15.01 -9.50
CA TYR A 294 11.91 15.85 -10.49
C TYR A 294 10.65 16.49 -9.90
N VAL A 295 9.76 15.69 -9.30
CA VAL A 295 8.54 16.17 -8.63
C VAL A 295 8.87 17.20 -7.55
N ALA A 296 9.85 16.92 -6.70
CA ALA A 296 10.31 17.87 -5.67
C ALA A 296 10.91 19.16 -6.26
N THR A 297 11.60 19.07 -7.40
CA THR A 297 12.18 20.24 -8.09
C THR A 297 11.10 21.12 -8.70
N LYS A 298 10.13 20.50 -9.38
CA LYS A 298 9.01 21.19 -10.03
C LYS A 298 8.07 21.82 -9.00
N GLY A 299 7.85 21.18 -7.85
CA GLY A 299 7.08 21.74 -6.73
C GLY A 299 5.67 22.17 -7.14
N ARG A 300 5.20 23.33 -6.65
CA ARG A 300 3.85 23.89 -6.90
C ARG A 300 3.61 24.45 -8.32
N THR A 301 4.26 23.88 -9.33
CA THR A 301 4.12 24.29 -10.73
C THR A 301 3.41 23.25 -11.60
N PHE A 302 2.91 22.17 -10.99
CA PHE A 302 1.96 21.26 -11.65
C PHE A 302 0.58 21.89 -11.69
N PHE A 303 -0.13 21.68 -12.80
CA PHE A 303 -1.52 22.08 -12.98
C PHE A 303 -2.37 20.83 -13.12
N ALA A 304 -3.56 20.86 -12.54
CA ALA A 304 -4.56 19.84 -12.83
C ALA A 304 -5.24 20.15 -14.16
N SER A 305 -5.65 19.10 -14.85
CA SER A 305 -6.52 19.19 -16.01
C SER A 305 -7.87 19.78 -15.59
N ASN A 306 -8.45 20.58 -16.47
CA ASN A 306 -9.80 21.08 -16.28
C ASN A 306 -10.67 20.50 -17.41
N PRO A 307 -11.74 19.74 -17.09
CA PRO A 307 -12.62 19.15 -18.11
C PRO A 307 -13.26 20.19 -19.04
N LEU A 308 -13.38 21.44 -18.60
CA LEU A 308 -14.00 22.53 -19.36
C LEU A 308 -12.99 23.37 -20.15
N LEU A 309 -11.70 23.28 -19.84
CA LEU A 309 -10.65 24.10 -20.43
C LEU A 309 -9.36 23.29 -20.58
N GLU A 310 -8.89 23.10 -21.82
CA GLU A 310 -7.59 22.48 -22.07
C GLU A 310 -6.45 23.34 -21.48
N THR A 311 -5.97 22.93 -20.31
CA THR A 311 -4.78 23.53 -19.71
C THR A 311 -3.55 22.89 -20.34
N SER A 312 -2.90 23.59 -21.26
CA SER A 312 -1.64 23.15 -21.90
C SER A 312 -0.54 22.73 -20.90
N HIS A 313 -0.66 23.11 -19.62
CA HIS A 313 0.27 22.79 -18.54
C HIS A 313 -0.11 21.58 -17.66
N ALA A 314 -1.27 20.95 -17.90
CA ALA A 314 -1.66 19.72 -17.21
C ALA A 314 -0.88 18.50 -17.74
N ASN A 315 -0.44 18.54 -18.99
CA ASN A 315 0.37 17.46 -19.56
C ASN A 315 1.86 17.62 -19.22
N ASP A 316 2.47 16.59 -18.62
CA ASP A 316 3.88 16.58 -18.27
C ASP A 316 4.68 15.58 -19.13
N ASN A 317 5.43 16.12 -20.08
CA ASN A 317 6.25 15.32 -21.00
C ASN A 317 7.32 14.47 -20.28
N PHE A 318 7.84 14.90 -19.14
CA PHE A 318 8.86 14.13 -18.42
C PHE A 318 8.26 12.89 -17.76
N ILE A 319 7.09 13.03 -17.12
CA ILE A 319 6.34 11.91 -16.53
C ILE A 319 5.88 10.94 -17.62
N ASN A 320 5.34 11.44 -18.73
CA ASN A 320 4.91 10.60 -19.84
C ASN A 320 6.07 9.80 -20.44
N GLU A 321 7.23 10.43 -20.62
CA GLU A 321 8.43 9.75 -21.14
C GLU A 321 8.89 8.64 -20.19
N ALA A 322 8.84 8.87 -18.87
CA ALA A 322 9.16 7.85 -17.86
C ALA A 322 8.21 6.64 -17.95
N LEU A 323 6.90 6.91 -17.99
CA LEU A 323 5.87 5.87 -18.07
C LEU A 323 5.92 5.13 -19.42
N GLU A 324 6.21 5.82 -20.52
CA GLU A 324 6.35 5.21 -21.85
C GLU A 324 7.59 4.31 -21.93
N HIS A 325 8.70 4.70 -21.30
CA HIS A 325 9.87 3.84 -21.17
C HIS A 325 9.54 2.53 -20.41
N LEU A 326 8.81 2.64 -19.29
CA LEU A 326 8.38 1.46 -18.53
C LEU A 326 7.35 0.63 -19.28
N ARG A 327 6.42 1.25 -20.02
CA ARG A 327 5.44 0.55 -20.88
C ARG A 327 6.13 -0.29 -21.94
N ARG A 328 7.11 0.29 -22.64
CA ARG A 328 7.91 -0.44 -23.64
C ARG A 328 8.70 -1.57 -22.99
N PHE A 329 9.28 -1.34 -21.83
CA PHE A 329 10.02 -2.37 -21.11
C PHE A 329 9.10 -3.52 -20.67
N ALA A 330 7.95 -3.22 -20.05
CA ALA A 330 6.93 -4.20 -19.70
C ALA A 330 6.51 -5.01 -20.93
N HIS A 331 6.19 -4.36 -22.05
CA HIS A 331 5.80 -5.04 -23.28
C HIS A 331 6.88 -6.00 -23.78
N THR A 332 8.15 -5.59 -23.79
CA THR A 332 9.27 -6.45 -24.20
C THR A 332 9.54 -7.61 -23.23
N SER A 333 9.32 -7.41 -21.93
CA SER A 333 9.49 -8.48 -20.93
C SER A 333 8.34 -9.49 -21.02
N THR A 334 7.11 -9.00 -21.21
CA THR A 334 5.92 -9.84 -21.42
C THR A 334 5.99 -10.65 -22.71
N SER A 335 6.50 -10.08 -23.80
CA SER A 335 6.66 -10.84 -25.05
C SER A 335 7.70 -11.95 -24.94
N ARG A 336 8.68 -11.80 -24.05
CA ARG A 336 9.72 -12.80 -23.75
C ARG A 336 9.29 -13.82 -22.69
N GLY A 337 8.22 -13.57 -21.94
CA GLY A 337 7.81 -14.39 -20.80
C GLY A 337 8.74 -14.28 -19.59
N ASP A 338 9.45 -13.17 -19.42
CA ASP A 338 10.37 -12.96 -18.29
C ASP A 338 9.60 -12.47 -17.05
N GLU A 339 9.20 -13.41 -16.20
CA GLU A 339 8.37 -13.13 -15.02
C GLU A 339 8.97 -12.10 -14.05
N GLU A 340 10.28 -12.22 -13.76
CA GLU A 340 10.93 -11.32 -12.79
C GLU A 340 11.07 -9.92 -13.38
N ALA A 341 11.44 -9.79 -14.66
CA ALA A 341 11.48 -8.48 -15.31
C ALA A 341 10.09 -7.81 -15.36
N ILE A 342 9.02 -8.57 -15.59
CA ILE A 342 7.65 -8.06 -15.53
C ILE A 342 7.33 -7.58 -14.12
N ARG A 343 7.55 -8.42 -13.08
CA ARG A 343 7.31 -8.06 -11.68
C ARG A 343 8.06 -6.80 -11.26
N GLN A 344 9.34 -6.68 -11.60
CA GLN A 344 10.14 -5.49 -11.33
C GLN A 344 9.57 -4.24 -12.01
N THR A 345 9.10 -4.37 -13.25
CA THR A 345 8.48 -3.26 -13.97
C THR A 345 7.17 -2.82 -13.33
N LEU A 346 6.29 -3.78 -12.95
CA LEU A 346 5.04 -3.48 -12.24
C LEU A 346 5.30 -2.77 -10.90
N ARG A 347 6.25 -3.27 -10.10
CA ARG A 347 6.67 -2.63 -8.84
C ARG A 347 7.20 -1.22 -9.05
N THR A 348 7.92 -1.00 -10.15
CA THR A 348 8.47 0.32 -10.49
C THR A 348 7.36 1.31 -10.88
N ILE A 349 6.38 0.88 -11.68
CA ILE A 349 5.23 1.74 -12.00
C ILE A 349 4.43 2.04 -10.73
N ALA A 350 4.20 1.04 -9.86
CA ALA A 350 3.53 1.24 -8.58
C ALA A 350 4.29 2.22 -7.66
N ALA A 351 5.62 2.15 -7.62
CA ALA A 351 6.44 3.11 -6.88
C ALA A 351 6.34 4.53 -7.49
N LEU A 352 6.23 4.66 -8.81
CA LEU A 352 5.98 5.96 -9.46
C LEU A 352 4.60 6.52 -9.13
N ILE A 353 3.56 5.68 -8.99
CA ILE A 353 2.24 6.12 -8.50
C ILE A 353 2.42 6.81 -7.14
N GLN A 354 3.11 6.16 -6.20
CA GLN A 354 3.39 6.75 -4.87
C GLN A 354 4.16 8.07 -4.96
N VAL A 355 5.14 8.16 -5.86
CA VAL A 355 5.86 9.42 -6.10
C VAL A 355 4.92 10.50 -6.62
N TYR A 356 4.05 10.19 -7.59
CA TYR A 356 3.14 11.16 -8.18
C TYR A 356 1.98 11.55 -7.26
N MET A 357 1.62 10.72 -6.28
CA MET A 357 0.71 11.12 -5.19
C MET A 357 1.21 12.32 -4.40
N THR A 358 2.54 12.50 -4.31
CA THR A 358 3.16 13.63 -3.60
C THR A 358 3.11 14.95 -4.38
N ILE A 359 2.62 14.94 -5.62
CA ILE A 359 2.46 16.16 -6.42
C ILE A 359 1.48 17.13 -5.75
N ASP A 360 1.97 18.36 -5.53
CA ASP A 360 1.19 19.48 -5.03
C ASP A 360 0.73 20.35 -6.21
N TYR A 361 -0.56 20.26 -6.53
CA TYR A 361 -1.21 21.03 -7.58
C TYR A 361 -1.54 22.47 -7.18
N ALA A 362 -1.18 22.90 -5.96
CA ALA A 362 -1.32 24.27 -5.47
C ALA A 362 -2.74 24.87 -5.56
N ALA A 363 -3.76 24.05 -5.74
CA ALA A 363 -5.16 24.43 -5.80
C ALA A 363 -5.87 23.89 -4.55
N PRO A 364 -6.44 24.76 -3.70
CA PRO A 364 -7.05 24.34 -2.43
C PRO A 364 -8.25 23.39 -2.60
N HIS A 365 -8.88 23.39 -3.78
CA HIS A 365 -10.06 22.56 -4.08
C HIS A 365 -9.75 21.33 -4.94
N THR A 366 -8.54 21.22 -5.48
CA THR A 366 -8.18 20.09 -6.34
C THR A 366 -7.53 18.99 -5.52
N LYS A 367 -8.35 18.04 -5.05
CA LYS A 367 -7.87 16.81 -4.41
C LYS A 367 -7.47 15.71 -5.41
N SER A 368 -7.81 15.89 -6.69
CA SER A 368 -7.52 14.92 -7.77
C SER A 368 -6.02 14.70 -7.96
N LYS A 369 -5.60 13.43 -8.07
CA LYS A 369 -4.21 13.02 -8.29
C LYS A 369 -3.98 12.47 -9.71
N GLU A 370 -4.26 13.28 -10.71
CA GLU A 370 -4.26 12.89 -12.14
C GLU A 370 -2.97 12.22 -12.63
N HIS A 371 -1.79 12.71 -12.27
CA HIS A 371 -0.52 12.10 -12.71
C HIS A 371 -0.33 10.71 -12.08
N ALA A 372 -0.81 10.52 -10.84
CA ALA A 372 -0.82 9.22 -10.20
C ALA A 372 -1.88 8.31 -10.87
N GLN A 373 -3.05 8.83 -11.24
CA GLN A 373 -4.08 8.08 -11.96
C GLN A 373 -3.59 7.63 -13.34
N LEU A 374 -2.87 8.50 -14.05
CA LEU A 374 -2.21 8.16 -15.31
C LEU A 374 -1.26 6.98 -15.11
N ALA A 375 -0.34 7.06 -14.13
CA ALA A 375 0.57 5.97 -13.82
C ALA A 375 -0.16 4.68 -13.41
N ALA A 376 -1.30 4.79 -12.72
CA ALA A 376 -2.14 3.65 -12.38
C ALA A 376 -2.82 3.01 -13.61
N GLY A 377 -3.17 3.82 -14.61
CA GLY A 377 -3.57 3.36 -15.94
C GLY A 377 -2.46 2.56 -16.65
N TYR A 378 -1.21 3.02 -16.57
CA TYR A 378 -0.06 2.26 -17.10
C TYR A 378 0.17 0.95 -16.35
N LEU A 379 -0.01 0.93 -15.02
CA LEU A 379 0.10 -0.29 -14.21
C LEU A 379 -0.94 -1.32 -14.63
N THR A 380 -2.21 -0.93 -14.66
CA THR A 380 -3.31 -1.83 -15.01
C THR A 380 -3.22 -2.31 -16.46
N ALA A 381 -2.84 -1.45 -17.40
CA ALA A 381 -2.59 -1.85 -18.78
C ALA A 381 -1.41 -2.83 -18.92
N ALA A 382 -0.37 -2.70 -18.08
CA ALA A 382 0.73 -3.66 -18.07
C ALA A 382 0.28 -5.03 -17.52
N VAL A 383 -0.58 -5.06 -16.49
CA VAL A 383 -1.18 -6.30 -15.97
C VAL A 383 -2.12 -6.94 -17.00
N ASP A 384 -2.96 -6.15 -17.66
CA ASP A 384 -3.82 -6.61 -18.78
C ASP A 384 -3.00 -7.32 -19.86
N GLY A 385 -1.81 -6.78 -20.19
CA GLY A 385 -0.91 -7.37 -21.19
C GLY A 385 -0.33 -8.73 -20.80
N VAL A 386 -0.28 -9.06 -19.50
CA VAL A 386 0.23 -10.33 -18.97
C VAL A 386 -0.82 -11.43 -19.00
N LEU A 387 -2.11 -11.07 -18.86
CA LEU A 387 -3.23 -12.02 -18.75
C LEU A 387 -3.23 -13.14 -19.83
N PRO A 388 -2.91 -12.88 -21.12
CA PRO A 388 -2.87 -13.91 -22.15
C PRO A 388 -1.65 -14.86 -22.11
N ARG A 389 -0.71 -14.69 -21.17
CA ARG A 389 0.59 -15.39 -21.16
C ARG A 389 0.71 -16.55 -20.18
N ASP A 390 -0.37 -16.92 -19.48
CA ASP A 390 -0.38 -18.02 -18.50
C ASP A 390 0.60 -17.83 -17.32
N LEU A 391 0.68 -16.59 -16.81
CA LEU A 391 1.56 -16.19 -15.70
C LEU A 391 0.75 -15.74 -14.47
N PRO A 392 0.01 -16.64 -13.78
CA PRO A 392 -0.91 -16.28 -12.70
C PRO A 392 -0.21 -15.58 -11.52
N ASP A 393 1.01 -15.97 -11.17
CA ASP A 393 1.75 -15.36 -10.04
C ASP A 393 2.08 -13.88 -10.30
N VAL A 394 2.45 -13.56 -11.55
CA VAL A 394 2.72 -12.19 -11.98
C VAL A 394 1.44 -11.35 -11.96
N ILE A 395 0.31 -11.95 -12.36
CA ILE A 395 -1.00 -11.27 -12.32
C ILE A 395 -1.45 -11.06 -10.87
N MET A 396 -1.26 -12.03 -9.97
CA MET A 396 -1.53 -11.86 -8.54
C MET A 396 -0.75 -10.70 -7.95
N GLU A 397 0.56 -10.61 -8.23
CA GLU A 397 1.38 -9.45 -7.83
C GLU A 397 0.82 -8.15 -8.43
N GLY A 398 0.42 -8.16 -9.71
CA GLY A 398 -0.23 -7.03 -10.37
C GLY A 398 -1.53 -6.58 -9.68
N ILE A 399 -2.38 -7.52 -9.25
CA ILE A 399 -3.61 -7.25 -8.49
C ILE A 399 -3.26 -6.62 -7.14
N ARG A 400 -2.29 -7.16 -6.40
CA ARG A 400 -1.83 -6.60 -5.11
C ARG A 400 -1.27 -5.19 -5.25
N LEU A 401 -0.46 -4.94 -6.28
CA LEU A 401 0.10 -3.60 -6.55
C LEU A 401 -1.01 -2.60 -6.96
N THR A 402 -2.01 -3.06 -7.71
CA THR A 402 -3.19 -2.27 -8.06
C THR A 402 -4.00 -1.92 -6.80
N GLY A 403 -4.24 -2.90 -5.93
CA GLY A 403 -4.93 -2.72 -4.65
C GLY A 403 -4.19 -1.77 -3.69
N GLY A 404 -2.87 -1.94 -3.54
CA GLY A 404 -2.04 -1.03 -2.75
C GLY A 404 -2.01 0.40 -3.30
N SER A 405 -2.08 0.55 -4.63
CA SER A 405 -2.20 1.86 -5.28
C SER A 405 -3.56 2.50 -5.01
N ALA A 406 -4.65 1.74 -5.11
CA ALA A 406 -6.01 2.19 -4.76
C ALA A 406 -6.11 2.60 -3.29
N HIS A 407 -5.47 1.87 -2.37
CA HIS A 407 -5.41 2.27 -0.97
C HIS A 407 -4.70 3.63 -0.79
N ALA A 408 -3.62 3.89 -1.51
CA ALA A 408 -2.95 5.20 -1.46
C ALA A 408 -3.84 6.35 -1.97
N PHE A 409 -4.69 6.11 -2.98
CA PHE A 409 -5.72 7.08 -3.41
C PHE A 409 -6.75 7.35 -2.30
N LEU A 410 -7.16 6.34 -1.52
CA LEU A 410 -8.08 6.55 -0.39
C LEU A 410 -7.50 7.41 0.74
N VAL A 411 -6.18 7.35 0.94
CA VAL A 411 -5.49 8.10 1.99
C VAL A 411 -5.26 9.56 1.58
N VAL A 412 -4.88 9.81 0.33
CA VAL A 412 -4.40 11.15 -0.11
C VAL A 412 -5.37 11.84 -1.08
N GLY A 413 -6.11 11.10 -1.89
CA GLY A 413 -7.01 11.60 -2.94
C GLY A 413 -8.49 11.57 -2.54
N GLN A 414 -9.37 11.63 -3.54
CA GLN A 414 -10.81 11.43 -3.35
C GLN A 414 -11.20 9.95 -3.44
N PRO A 415 -12.24 9.50 -2.71
CA PRO A 415 -12.71 8.12 -2.78
C PRO A 415 -13.05 7.64 -4.19
N ASN A 416 -13.54 8.53 -5.05
CA ASN A 416 -13.95 8.17 -6.41
C ASN A 416 -12.76 7.86 -7.34
N GLU A 417 -11.52 8.21 -6.93
CA GLU A 417 -10.32 7.96 -7.73
C GLU A 417 -9.92 6.48 -7.77
N ILE A 418 -10.45 5.64 -6.86
CA ILE A 418 -10.16 4.21 -6.86
C ILE A 418 -10.96 3.43 -7.88
N ILE A 419 -12.01 4.00 -8.47
CA ILE A 419 -13.03 3.24 -9.19
C ILE A 419 -12.45 2.49 -10.39
N SER A 420 -11.58 3.12 -11.17
CA SER A 420 -10.92 2.48 -12.30
C SER A 420 -10.02 1.31 -11.87
N LEU A 421 -9.41 1.41 -10.67
CA LEU A 421 -8.56 0.34 -10.12
C LEU A 421 -9.41 -0.81 -9.57
N VAL A 422 -10.53 -0.50 -8.92
CA VAL A 422 -11.52 -1.50 -8.47
C VAL A 422 -12.08 -2.27 -9.65
N GLU A 423 -12.45 -1.58 -10.73
CA GLU A 423 -12.92 -2.19 -11.97
C GLU A 423 -11.86 -3.14 -12.55
N LYS A 424 -10.59 -2.71 -12.60
CA LYS A 424 -9.50 -3.55 -13.11
C LYS A 424 -9.21 -4.76 -12.21
N ILE A 425 -9.20 -4.59 -10.88
CA ILE A 425 -9.08 -5.71 -9.93
C ILE A 425 -10.20 -6.72 -10.20
N SER A 426 -11.44 -6.27 -10.31
CA SER A 426 -12.59 -7.16 -10.58
C SER A 426 -12.44 -7.90 -11.91
N THR A 427 -12.00 -7.21 -12.96
CA THR A 427 -11.76 -7.79 -14.29
C THR A 427 -10.72 -8.90 -14.24
N PHE A 428 -9.60 -8.69 -13.53
CA PHE A 428 -8.57 -9.71 -13.35
C PHE A 428 -9.07 -10.89 -12.50
N SER A 429 -9.89 -10.61 -11.50
CA SER A 429 -10.44 -11.61 -10.57
C SER A 429 -11.39 -12.59 -11.27
N ILE A 430 -12.13 -12.11 -12.27
CA ILE A 430 -13.07 -12.92 -13.06
C ILE A 430 -12.35 -14.00 -13.87
N ALA A 431 -11.07 -13.81 -14.22
CA ALA A 431 -10.32 -14.79 -15.00
C ALA A 431 -10.21 -16.18 -14.29
N GLY A 432 -10.30 -16.20 -12.95
CA GLY A 432 -10.34 -17.45 -12.18
C GLY A 432 -11.62 -18.27 -12.33
N ALA A 433 -12.70 -17.68 -12.84
CA ALA A 433 -13.90 -18.41 -13.22
C ALA A 433 -13.74 -19.17 -14.55
N VAL A 434 -12.83 -18.71 -15.42
CA VAL A 434 -12.64 -19.28 -16.77
C VAL A 434 -11.67 -20.45 -16.74
N LYS A 435 -10.57 -20.36 -15.99
CA LYS A 435 -9.52 -21.39 -15.92
C LYS A 435 -9.24 -21.81 -14.47
N PRO A 436 -9.22 -23.12 -14.14
CA PRO A 436 -8.92 -23.60 -12.78
C PRO A 436 -7.59 -23.07 -12.22
N ASP A 437 -6.54 -23.01 -13.04
CA ASP A 437 -5.21 -22.53 -12.64
C ASP A 437 -5.22 -21.04 -12.23
N TYR A 438 -6.24 -20.30 -12.64
CA TYR A 438 -6.40 -18.88 -12.35
C TYR A 438 -7.30 -18.60 -11.14
N ARG A 439 -7.84 -19.62 -10.46
CA ARG A 439 -8.72 -19.41 -9.29
C ARG A 439 -8.05 -18.58 -8.19
N ALA A 440 -6.73 -18.71 -8.03
CA ALA A 440 -5.95 -17.89 -7.10
C ALA A 440 -6.01 -16.37 -7.41
N LEU A 441 -6.28 -15.99 -8.65
CA LEU A 441 -6.54 -14.60 -9.04
C LEU A 441 -7.84 -14.08 -8.39
N THR A 442 -8.89 -14.90 -8.37
CA THR A 442 -10.16 -14.56 -7.70
C THR A 442 -9.95 -14.36 -6.20
N LEU A 443 -9.22 -15.27 -5.53
CA LEU A 443 -8.89 -15.12 -4.12
C LEU A 443 -8.14 -13.82 -3.84
N THR A 444 -7.07 -13.55 -4.59
CA THR A 444 -6.25 -12.34 -4.45
C THR A 444 -7.08 -11.08 -4.72
N GLY A 445 -7.96 -11.14 -5.72
CA GLY A 445 -8.90 -10.09 -6.04
C GLY A 445 -9.88 -9.77 -4.91
N MET A 446 -10.54 -10.79 -4.37
CA MET A 446 -11.47 -10.66 -3.26
C MET A 446 -10.77 -10.13 -2.00
N GLU A 447 -9.52 -10.51 -1.76
CA GLU A 447 -8.70 -9.94 -0.69
C GLU A 447 -8.47 -8.42 -0.88
N GLN A 448 -8.10 -8.00 -2.09
CA GLN A 448 -7.91 -6.57 -2.37
C GLN A 448 -9.23 -5.79 -2.29
N LEU A 449 -10.34 -6.34 -2.78
CA LEU A 449 -11.66 -5.71 -2.67
C LEU A 449 -12.11 -5.58 -1.20
N ALA A 450 -11.90 -6.61 -0.37
CA ALA A 450 -12.17 -6.55 1.07
C ALA A 450 -11.33 -5.46 1.76
N ASN A 451 -10.03 -5.41 1.47
CA ASN A 451 -9.13 -4.38 2.02
C ASN A 451 -9.52 -2.96 1.58
N LEU A 452 -9.97 -2.79 0.34
CA LEU A 452 -10.48 -1.50 -0.15
C LEU A 452 -11.81 -1.13 0.48
N THR A 453 -12.73 -2.08 0.70
CA THR A 453 -13.98 -1.82 1.43
C THR A 453 -13.68 -1.32 2.82
N PHE A 454 -12.80 -2.02 3.54
CA PHE A 454 -12.39 -1.60 4.89
C PHE A 454 -11.67 -0.25 4.90
N GLY A 455 -10.77 0.00 3.93
CA GLY A 455 -10.09 1.29 3.78
C GLY A 455 -11.06 2.44 3.47
N LEU A 456 -12.09 2.18 2.67
CA LEU A 456 -13.12 3.16 2.32
C LEU A 456 -13.95 3.56 3.54
N LEU A 457 -14.28 2.61 4.43
CA LEU A 457 -15.00 2.91 5.67
C LEU A 457 -14.20 3.85 6.59
N ARG A 458 -12.88 3.76 6.56
CA ARG A 458 -11.95 4.53 7.40
C ARG A 458 -11.43 5.82 6.77
N THR A 459 -11.84 6.13 5.55
CA THR A 459 -11.33 7.32 4.85
C THR A 459 -11.78 8.62 5.51
N ASP A 460 -10.98 9.66 5.27
CA ASP A 460 -11.21 11.00 5.77
C ASP A 460 -12.20 11.83 4.95
N ALA A 461 -12.63 11.31 3.80
CA ALA A 461 -13.53 11.99 2.88
C ALA A 461 -14.96 12.10 3.42
N HIS A 462 -15.66 13.16 3.01
CA HIS A 462 -17.05 13.43 3.45
C HIS A 462 -18.11 12.69 2.63
N ASP A 463 -17.82 12.32 1.38
CA ASP A 463 -18.75 11.57 0.53
C ASP A 463 -18.04 10.36 -0.08
N ILE A 464 -18.52 9.18 0.31
CA ILE A 464 -18.07 7.88 -0.20
C ILE A 464 -19.14 7.17 -1.04
N ARG A 465 -20.33 7.77 -1.23
CA ARG A 465 -21.53 7.05 -1.72
C ARG A 465 -21.29 6.38 -3.08
N PHE A 466 -20.70 7.11 -4.02
CA PHE A 466 -20.43 6.58 -5.35
C PHE A 466 -19.37 5.48 -5.31
N ALA A 467 -18.25 5.70 -4.62
CA ALA A 467 -17.20 4.70 -4.45
C ALA A 467 -17.69 3.43 -3.75
N ALA A 468 -18.49 3.56 -2.68
CA ALA A 468 -19.07 2.44 -1.94
C ALA A 468 -20.02 1.62 -2.81
N LYS A 469 -20.88 2.30 -3.57
CA LYS A 469 -21.77 1.64 -4.53
C LYS A 469 -20.99 0.86 -5.58
N ARG A 470 -20.01 1.50 -6.24
CA ARG A 470 -19.18 0.83 -7.28
C ARG A 470 -18.41 -0.35 -6.72
N LEU A 471 -17.85 -0.22 -5.52
CA LEU A 471 -17.10 -1.31 -4.90
C LEU A 471 -17.99 -2.53 -4.62
N ARG A 472 -19.21 -2.33 -4.13
CA ARG A 472 -20.19 -3.41 -3.97
C ARG A 472 -20.61 -4.03 -5.30
N GLU A 473 -20.89 -3.21 -6.32
CA GLU A 473 -21.22 -3.72 -7.67
C GLU A 473 -20.11 -4.62 -8.23
N HIS A 474 -18.84 -4.28 -7.99
CA HIS A 474 -17.71 -5.09 -8.44
C HIS A 474 -17.48 -6.35 -7.60
N VAL A 475 -17.73 -6.31 -6.28
CA VAL A 475 -17.75 -7.52 -5.43
C VAL A 475 -18.87 -8.47 -5.88
N GLU A 476 -20.07 -7.92 -6.11
CA GLU A 476 -21.21 -8.66 -6.63
C GLU A 476 -20.89 -9.31 -7.98
N LEU A 477 -20.31 -8.56 -8.92
CA LEU A 477 -19.94 -9.07 -10.23
C LEU A 477 -18.97 -10.25 -10.15
N VAL A 478 -17.90 -10.13 -9.35
CA VAL A 478 -16.90 -11.20 -9.18
C VAL A 478 -17.54 -12.44 -8.56
N ALA A 479 -18.32 -12.27 -7.49
CA ALA A 479 -18.99 -13.38 -6.82
C ALA A 479 -20.03 -14.06 -7.73
N GLN A 480 -20.85 -13.29 -8.47
CA GLN A 480 -21.83 -13.85 -9.41
C GLN A 480 -21.18 -14.69 -10.51
N ILE A 481 -20.13 -14.16 -11.14
CA ILE A 481 -19.44 -14.89 -12.21
C ILE A 481 -18.75 -16.13 -11.65
N PHE A 482 -18.13 -16.03 -10.48
CA PHE A 482 -17.44 -17.16 -9.86
C PHE A 482 -18.39 -18.26 -9.38
N LEU A 483 -19.61 -17.93 -8.94
CA LEU A 483 -20.66 -18.92 -8.62
C LEU A 483 -21.13 -19.73 -9.85
N GLY A 484 -20.78 -19.30 -11.07
CA GLY A 484 -20.97 -20.09 -12.29
C GLY A 484 -19.98 -21.24 -12.46
N VAL A 485 -18.91 -21.29 -11.65
CA VAL A 485 -17.93 -22.38 -11.69
C VAL A 485 -18.56 -23.66 -11.09
N PRO A 486 -18.31 -24.85 -11.65
CA PRO A 486 -18.75 -26.09 -11.02
C PRO A 486 -18.09 -26.25 -9.64
N ASP A 487 -18.92 -26.41 -8.61
CA ASP A 487 -18.47 -26.66 -7.24
C ASP A 487 -19.06 -27.98 -6.73
N ALA A 488 -18.30 -28.65 -5.87
CA ALA A 488 -18.72 -29.87 -5.19
C ALA A 488 -18.63 -29.63 -3.68
N PRO A 489 -19.57 -30.16 -2.87
CA PRO A 489 -19.61 -29.88 -1.43
C PRO A 489 -18.28 -30.11 -0.69
N ARG A 490 -17.50 -31.12 -1.10
CA ARG A 490 -16.17 -31.40 -0.52
C ARG A 490 -15.07 -30.47 -1.00
N ALA A 491 -15.17 -29.96 -2.23
CA ALA A 491 -14.18 -29.05 -2.81
C ALA A 491 -14.35 -27.64 -2.25
N ASN A 492 -15.61 -27.25 -1.96
CA ASN A 492 -15.99 -25.98 -1.34
C ASN A 492 -15.27 -24.78 -1.99
N ILE A 493 -15.24 -24.78 -3.31
CA ILE A 493 -14.47 -23.84 -4.13
C ILE A 493 -15.05 -22.44 -3.91
N HIS A 494 -16.37 -22.28 -3.99
CA HIS A 494 -16.97 -20.95 -3.88
C HIS A 494 -16.66 -20.27 -2.53
N SER A 495 -16.89 -20.97 -1.42
CA SER A 495 -16.54 -20.47 -0.09
C SER A 495 -15.05 -20.14 0.01
N SER A 496 -14.18 -21.06 -0.44
CA SER A 496 -12.73 -20.92 -0.28
C SER A 496 -12.15 -19.68 -0.94
N TYR A 497 -12.58 -19.38 -2.17
CA TYR A 497 -12.06 -18.27 -2.98
C TYR A 497 -12.79 -16.94 -2.75
N LEU A 498 -14.05 -16.96 -2.28
CA LEU A 498 -14.79 -15.74 -1.89
C LEU A 498 -14.59 -15.37 -0.40
N ALA A 499 -13.95 -16.26 0.37
CA ALA A 499 -13.73 -16.11 1.80
C ALA A 499 -13.14 -14.78 2.28
N PRO A 500 -12.16 -14.14 1.60
CA PRO A 500 -11.58 -12.89 2.11
C PRO A 500 -12.62 -11.79 2.36
N TYR A 501 -13.72 -11.82 1.60
CA TYR A 501 -14.82 -10.88 1.77
C TYR A 501 -15.93 -11.43 2.67
N TYR A 502 -16.35 -12.69 2.47
CA TYR A 502 -17.59 -13.22 3.04
C TYR A 502 -17.42 -14.16 4.26
N SER A 503 -16.25 -14.77 4.43
CA SER A 503 -16.06 -15.81 5.43
C SER A 503 -15.93 -15.21 6.84
N LEU A 504 -16.65 -15.78 7.81
CA LEU A 504 -16.53 -15.43 9.22
C LEU A 504 -15.63 -16.39 10.01
N THR A 505 -15.20 -17.50 9.40
CA THR A 505 -14.39 -18.55 10.04
C THR A 505 -12.88 -18.39 9.78
N LYS A 506 -12.49 -17.48 8.88
CA LYS A 506 -11.10 -17.20 8.54
C LYS A 506 -10.65 -15.91 9.18
N THR A 507 -9.45 -15.91 9.74
CA THR A 507 -8.78 -14.70 10.25
C THR A 507 -8.50 -13.73 9.11
N ASP A 508 -8.48 -12.42 9.39
CA ASP A 508 -8.21 -11.33 8.44
C ASP A 508 -9.24 -11.10 7.32
N SER A 509 -10.40 -11.77 7.38
CA SER A 509 -11.52 -11.47 6.47
C SER A 509 -12.10 -10.07 6.74
N LEU A 510 -12.94 -9.57 5.82
CA LEU A 510 -13.67 -8.32 6.05
C LEU A 510 -14.53 -8.41 7.32
N GLY A 511 -15.13 -9.57 7.62
CA GLY A 511 -15.94 -9.78 8.82
C GLY A 511 -15.14 -9.57 10.10
N ASP A 512 -13.98 -10.23 10.22
CA ASP A 512 -13.07 -10.08 11.36
C ASP A 512 -12.63 -8.60 11.55
N LYS A 513 -12.26 -7.93 10.45
CA LYS A 513 -11.91 -6.50 10.46
C LYS A 513 -13.07 -5.61 10.92
N LEU A 514 -14.31 -5.93 10.54
CA LEU A 514 -15.49 -5.18 10.96
C LEU A 514 -15.82 -5.41 12.44
N ILE A 515 -15.60 -6.60 12.99
CA ILE A 515 -15.74 -6.88 14.43
C ILE A 515 -14.76 -6.01 15.22
N GLN A 516 -13.48 -6.01 14.83
CA GLN A 516 -12.46 -5.19 15.49
C GLN A 516 -12.79 -3.70 15.43
N LEU A 517 -13.33 -3.24 14.30
CA LEU A 517 -13.80 -1.86 14.14
C LEU A 517 -15.03 -1.56 15.02
N SER A 518 -15.95 -2.51 15.16
CA SER A 518 -17.12 -2.38 16.03
C SER A 518 -16.74 -2.18 17.48
N ASN A 519 -15.86 -3.03 18.02
CA ASN A 519 -15.37 -2.90 19.38
C ASN A 519 -14.70 -1.53 19.60
N ALA A 520 -13.84 -1.10 18.66
CA ALA A 520 -13.17 0.20 18.73
C ALA A 520 -14.13 1.41 18.67
N LEU A 521 -15.24 1.31 17.93
CA LEU A 521 -16.24 2.37 17.82
C LEU A 521 -17.20 2.43 19.01
N ILE A 522 -17.50 1.28 19.63
CA ILE A 522 -18.29 1.20 20.86
C ILE A 522 -17.51 1.82 22.03
N ASP A 523 -16.21 1.57 22.10
CA ASP A 523 -15.31 2.11 23.13
C ASP A 523 -14.93 3.60 22.90
N ALA A 524 -15.28 4.17 21.75
CA ALA A 524 -14.94 5.55 21.40
C ALA A 524 -15.77 6.56 22.21
N GLY A 525 -15.11 7.62 22.71
CA GLY A 525 -15.77 8.71 23.43
C GLY A 525 -16.72 9.52 22.54
N ASN A 526 -17.75 10.14 23.16
CA ASN A 526 -18.83 10.88 22.49
C ASN A 526 -18.38 12.05 21.59
N ASP A 527 -17.16 12.54 21.77
CA ASP A 527 -16.60 13.68 21.03
C ASP A 527 -15.59 13.26 19.94
N ASP A 528 -15.40 11.96 19.71
CA ASP A 528 -14.47 11.48 18.68
C ASP A 528 -15.03 11.73 17.27
N LYS A 529 -14.50 12.79 16.64
CA LYS A 529 -14.86 13.19 15.26
C LYS A 529 -14.50 12.13 14.23
N VAL A 530 -13.44 11.35 14.45
CA VAL A 530 -13.02 10.29 13.53
C VAL A 530 -14.00 9.13 13.62
N ALA A 531 -14.33 8.69 14.83
CA ALA A 531 -15.33 7.64 15.04
C ALA A 531 -16.71 8.02 14.46
N ARG A 532 -17.16 9.26 14.67
CA ARG A 532 -18.42 9.77 14.10
C ARG A 532 -18.44 9.71 12.58
N ARG A 533 -17.34 10.09 11.94
CA ARG A 533 -17.19 10.02 10.48
C ARG A 533 -17.20 8.57 9.98
N ILE A 534 -16.49 7.67 10.66
CA ILE A 534 -16.47 6.25 10.29
C ILE A 534 -17.88 5.65 10.38
N ILE A 535 -18.65 5.96 11.43
CA ILE A 535 -20.06 5.53 11.52
C ILE A 535 -20.91 6.09 10.37
N GLY A 536 -20.71 7.36 9.98
CA GLY A 536 -21.34 7.93 8.79
C GLY A 536 -20.98 7.22 7.48
N ASN A 537 -19.72 6.76 7.36
CA ASN A 537 -19.28 5.94 6.24
C ASN A 537 -19.93 4.55 6.25
N ILE A 538 -20.02 3.89 7.41
CA ILE A 538 -20.70 2.60 7.57
C ILE A 538 -22.18 2.70 7.20
N LYS A 539 -22.87 3.77 7.64
CA LYS A 539 -24.24 4.07 7.20
C LYS A 539 -24.35 4.14 5.68
N THR A 540 -23.41 4.85 5.04
CA THR A 540 -23.41 5.02 3.57
C THR A 540 -23.10 3.72 2.84
N TRP A 541 -22.17 2.92 3.37
CA TRP A 541 -21.80 1.62 2.79
C TRP A 541 -22.84 0.52 3.02
N SER A 542 -23.65 0.60 4.07
CA SER A 542 -24.73 -0.38 4.31
C SER A 542 -26.01 -0.07 3.54
N ASP A 543 -26.16 1.16 3.03
CA ASP A 543 -27.33 1.58 2.25
C ASP A 543 -27.44 0.80 0.94
N GLU A 544 -28.53 0.08 0.71
CA GLU A 544 -28.73 -0.86 -0.41
C GLU A 544 -27.87 -2.14 -0.41
N LEU A 545 -27.11 -2.43 0.66
CA LEU A 545 -26.32 -3.68 0.76
C LEU A 545 -27.19 -4.94 0.58
N TYR A 546 -28.43 -4.89 1.10
CA TYR A 546 -29.42 -5.96 0.95
C TYR A 546 -29.69 -6.38 -0.50
N ARG A 547 -29.52 -5.49 -1.49
CA ARG A 547 -29.77 -5.82 -2.90
C ARG A 547 -28.71 -6.80 -3.42
N THR A 548 -27.45 -6.48 -3.19
CA THR A 548 -26.31 -7.33 -3.56
C THR A 548 -26.41 -8.68 -2.86
N GLU A 549 -26.65 -8.69 -1.54
CA GLU A 549 -26.72 -9.92 -0.78
C GLU A 549 -27.92 -10.79 -1.17
N LYS A 550 -29.06 -10.18 -1.53
CA LYS A 550 -30.19 -10.91 -2.11
C LYS A 550 -29.82 -11.61 -3.41
N THR A 551 -29.17 -10.90 -4.33
CA THR A 551 -28.79 -11.50 -5.62
C THR A 551 -27.85 -12.69 -5.42
N LEU A 552 -26.83 -12.52 -4.58
CA LEU A 552 -25.82 -13.55 -4.33
C LEU A 552 -26.40 -14.75 -3.58
N LEU A 553 -27.22 -14.53 -2.55
CA LEU A 553 -27.85 -15.62 -1.79
C LEU A 553 -28.74 -16.48 -2.70
N LEU A 554 -29.60 -15.84 -3.50
CA LEU A 554 -30.51 -16.57 -4.40
C LEU A 554 -29.73 -17.35 -5.46
N LEU A 555 -28.68 -16.76 -6.02
CA LEU A 555 -27.82 -17.45 -6.98
C LEU A 555 -27.07 -18.62 -6.34
N ALA A 556 -26.54 -18.46 -5.12
CA ALA A 556 -25.86 -19.54 -4.41
C ALA A 556 -26.80 -20.74 -4.15
N ILE A 557 -28.05 -20.45 -3.78
CA ILE A 557 -29.09 -21.46 -3.58
C ILE A 557 -29.45 -22.16 -4.89
N GLU A 558 -29.66 -21.40 -5.97
CA GLU A 558 -29.94 -21.93 -7.31
C GLU A 558 -28.84 -22.91 -7.76
N LYS A 559 -27.58 -22.57 -7.48
CA LYS A 559 -26.41 -23.40 -7.81
C LYS A 559 -26.11 -24.50 -6.79
N ARG A 560 -26.90 -24.66 -5.72
CA ARG A 560 -26.64 -25.59 -4.61
C ARG A 560 -25.23 -25.46 -4.02
N SER A 561 -24.74 -24.22 -3.96
CA SER A 561 -23.38 -23.89 -3.54
C SER A 561 -23.24 -23.87 -2.02
N GLN A 562 -22.12 -24.39 -1.50
CA GLN A 562 -21.80 -24.27 -0.07
C GLN A 562 -21.57 -22.81 0.36
N PHE A 563 -21.33 -21.89 -0.58
CA PHE A 563 -21.31 -20.45 -0.31
C PHE A 563 -22.64 -19.92 0.27
N THR A 564 -23.75 -20.65 0.15
CA THR A 564 -24.99 -20.32 0.87
C THR A 564 -24.76 -20.21 2.38
N PHE A 565 -23.91 -21.06 2.96
CA PHE A 565 -23.52 -20.96 4.37
C PHE A 565 -22.89 -19.60 4.68
N ASP A 566 -21.85 -19.22 3.95
CA ASP A 566 -21.14 -17.95 4.16
C ASP A 566 -22.07 -16.75 3.94
N SER A 567 -22.90 -16.78 2.90
CA SER A 567 -23.83 -15.70 2.59
C SER A 567 -24.88 -15.50 3.69
N LEU A 568 -25.47 -16.59 4.21
CA LEU A 568 -26.43 -16.52 5.31
C LEU A 568 -25.80 -15.98 6.60
N HIS A 569 -24.63 -16.50 6.96
CA HIS A 569 -23.91 -16.07 8.16
C HIS A 569 -23.41 -14.62 8.02
N TRP A 570 -22.96 -14.23 6.83
CA TRP A 570 -22.57 -12.85 6.52
C TRP A 570 -23.73 -11.87 6.69
N ILE A 571 -24.92 -12.19 6.16
CA ILE A 571 -26.15 -11.38 6.32
C ILE A 571 -26.47 -11.20 7.81
N ALA A 572 -26.56 -12.30 8.56
CA ALA A 572 -26.86 -12.26 9.99
C ALA A 572 -25.82 -11.45 10.79
N HIS A 573 -24.54 -11.69 10.52
CA HIS A 573 -23.44 -11.05 11.21
C HIS A 573 -23.35 -9.55 10.91
N VAL A 574 -23.46 -9.13 9.65
CA VAL A 574 -23.47 -7.71 9.31
C VAL A 574 -24.72 -7.02 9.88
N THR A 575 -25.87 -7.69 9.92
CA THR A 575 -27.06 -7.17 10.64
C THR A 575 -26.75 -6.93 12.12
N LYS A 576 -26.14 -7.89 12.82
CA LYS A 576 -25.70 -7.74 14.22
C LYS A 576 -24.77 -6.53 14.39
N LEU A 577 -23.76 -6.41 13.53
CA LEU A 577 -22.82 -5.28 13.58
C LEU A 577 -23.50 -3.94 13.34
N LEU A 578 -24.46 -3.85 12.41
CA LEU A 578 -25.21 -2.62 12.14
C LEU A 578 -26.07 -2.21 13.35
N VAL A 579 -26.68 -3.16 14.04
CA VAL A 579 -27.38 -2.90 15.31
C VAL A 579 -26.39 -2.39 16.37
N ALA A 580 -25.22 -3.01 16.50
CA ALA A 580 -24.18 -2.58 17.44
C ALA A 580 -23.67 -1.16 17.12
N PHE A 581 -23.43 -0.83 15.84
CA PHE A 581 -23.03 0.51 15.42
C PHE A 581 -24.12 1.56 15.69
N ALA A 582 -25.39 1.21 15.54
CA ALA A 582 -26.51 2.11 15.85
C ALA A 582 -26.58 2.46 17.35
N ARG A 583 -26.08 1.56 18.21
CA ARG A 583 -26.02 1.72 19.67
C ARG A 583 -24.73 2.39 20.16
N ALA A 584 -23.72 2.52 19.31
CA ALA A 584 -22.47 3.19 19.67
C ALA A 584 -22.76 4.60 20.21
N PRO A 585 -22.12 5.03 21.31
CA PRO A 585 -22.39 6.34 21.94
C PRO A 585 -22.23 7.54 21.00
N ILE A 586 -21.36 7.39 19.99
CA ILE A 586 -21.03 8.42 19.00
C ILE A 586 -22.08 8.56 17.88
N ALA A 587 -23.03 7.64 17.75
CA ALA A 587 -24.09 7.68 16.73
C ALA A 587 -25.20 8.67 17.12
N ASP A 588 -25.49 9.63 16.23
CA ASP A 588 -26.64 10.52 16.37
C ASP A 588 -27.94 9.82 15.98
N GLU A 589 -29.08 10.41 16.34
CA GLU A 589 -30.40 9.77 16.15
C GLU A 589 -30.71 9.46 14.69
N HIS A 590 -30.29 10.36 13.78
CA HIS A 590 -30.47 10.14 12.35
C HIS A 590 -29.64 8.96 11.84
N THR A 591 -28.38 8.82 12.28
CA THR A 591 -27.53 7.71 11.86
C THR A 591 -27.96 6.40 12.51
N ARG A 592 -28.35 6.41 13.78
CA ARG A 592 -28.94 5.26 14.48
C ARG A 592 -30.14 4.70 13.72
N THR A 593 -31.12 5.55 13.41
CA THR A 593 -32.33 5.14 12.69
C THR A 593 -31.99 4.56 11.31
N ALA A 594 -31.04 5.17 10.58
CA ALA A 594 -30.63 4.68 9.28
C ALA A 594 -29.89 3.34 9.34
N LEU A 595 -29.02 3.14 10.33
CA LEU A 595 -28.31 1.87 10.53
C LEU A 595 -29.27 0.74 10.90
N GLU A 596 -30.24 0.99 11.78
CA GLU A 596 -31.27 -0.01 12.13
C GLU A 596 -32.15 -0.37 10.92
N LYS A 597 -32.54 0.63 10.11
CA LYS A 597 -33.26 0.40 8.86
C LYS A 597 -32.43 -0.43 7.87
N ASN A 598 -31.13 -0.16 7.76
CA ASN A 598 -30.25 -0.92 6.89
C ASN A 598 -30.08 -2.36 7.38
N ALA A 599 -29.94 -2.57 8.70
CA ALA A 599 -29.87 -3.88 9.33
C ALA A 599 -31.13 -4.72 9.08
N ASP A 600 -32.29 -4.08 9.18
CA ASP A 600 -33.59 -4.68 8.89
C ASP A 600 -33.80 -5.05 7.43
N CYS A 601 -33.45 -4.15 6.52
CA CYS A 601 -33.49 -4.44 5.09
C CYS A 601 -32.57 -5.62 4.74
N LEU A 602 -31.40 -5.69 5.39
CA LEU A 602 -30.43 -6.76 5.17
C LEU A 602 -30.93 -8.12 5.68
N ILE A 603 -31.40 -8.22 6.92
CA ILE A 603 -31.91 -9.51 7.44
C ILE A 603 -33.15 -9.97 6.68
N SER A 604 -33.98 -9.01 6.22
CA SER A 604 -35.18 -9.28 5.42
C SER A 604 -34.87 -9.96 4.08
N VAL A 605 -33.62 -9.97 3.61
CA VAL A 605 -33.20 -10.74 2.43
C VAL A 605 -33.58 -12.22 2.54
N ILE A 606 -33.51 -12.78 3.74
CA ILE A 606 -33.85 -14.18 4.03
C ILE A 606 -35.30 -14.52 3.63
N SER A 607 -36.23 -13.56 3.71
CA SER A 607 -37.63 -13.81 3.32
C SER A 607 -37.78 -14.25 1.85
N TRP A 608 -36.83 -13.89 0.99
CA TRP A 608 -36.84 -14.15 -0.45
C TRP A 608 -36.43 -15.58 -0.85
N ILE A 609 -35.88 -16.36 0.08
CA ILE A 609 -35.47 -17.75 -0.19
C ILE A 609 -36.67 -18.53 -0.76
N PRO A 610 -36.56 -19.29 -1.86
CA PRO A 610 -37.70 -20.06 -2.38
C PRO A 610 -38.26 -21.07 -1.36
N GLY A 611 -39.57 -21.26 -1.37
CA GLY A 611 -40.27 -22.16 -0.44
C GLY A 611 -40.42 -23.60 -0.94
N ASP A 612 -39.85 -23.98 -2.08
CA ASP A 612 -39.98 -25.35 -2.60
C ASP A 612 -39.26 -26.38 -1.69
N LYS A 613 -39.70 -27.64 -1.75
CA LYS A 613 -39.21 -28.71 -0.85
C LYS A 613 -37.70 -28.86 -0.92
N GLU A 614 -37.19 -28.76 -2.13
CA GLU A 614 -35.81 -29.04 -2.46
C GLU A 614 -34.89 -27.91 -1.96
N THR A 615 -35.25 -26.66 -2.17
CA THR A 615 -34.55 -25.48 -1.64
C THR A 615 -34.58 -25.45 -0.11
N THR A 616 -35.77 -25.64 0.49
CA THR A 616 -35.92 -25.61 1.95
C THR A 616 -35.09 -26.69 2.64
N GLN A 617 -35.08 -27.92 2.11
CA GLN A 617 -34.24 -29.00 2.65
C GLN A 617 -32.74 -28.70 2.58
N PHE A 618 -32.30 -28.02 1.52
CA PHE A 618 -30.90 -27.62 1.36
C PHE A 618 -30.50 -26.49 2.30
N VAL A 619 -31.32 -25.44 2.41
CA VAL A 619 -31.05 -24.32 3.33
C VAL A 619 -31.05 -24.78 4.79
N GLU A 620 -31.92 -25.73 5.15
CA GLU A 620 -31.95 -26.33 6.49
C GLU A 620 -30.64 -27.04 6.86
N SER A 621 -29.83 -27.49 5.89
CA SER A 621 -28.52 -28.08 6.19
C SER A 621 -27.49 -27.09 6.78
N PHE A 622 -27.81 -25.79 6.79
CA PHE A 622 -26.96 -24.71 7.30
C PHE A 622 -27.48 -24.09 8.61
N SER A 623 -28.26 -24.83 9.41
CA SER A 623 -28.75 -24.39 10.73
C SER A 623 -29.54 -23.07 10.72
N MET A 624 -30.45 -22.93 9.74
CA MET A 624 -31.21 -21.70 9.53
C MET A 624 -31.99 -21.21 10.77
N ILE A 625 -32.50 -22.14 11.57
CA ILE A 625 -33.27 -21.84 12.79
C ILE A 625 -32.37 -21.17 13.84
N GLU A 626 -31.19 -21.76 14.11
CA GLU A 626 -30.20 -21.26 15.06
C GLU A 626 -29.69 -19.89 14.62
N LEU A 627 -29.39 -19.73 13.31
CA LEU A 627 -28.94 -18.46 12.74
C LEU A 627 -29.96 -17.33 12.95
N LEU A 628 -31.23 -17.57 12.61
CA LEU A 628 -32.29 -16.57 12.78
C LEU A 628 -32.56 -16.29 14.27
N PHE A 629 -32.50 -17.32 15.12
CA PHE A 629 -32.63 -17.17 16.55
C PHE A 629 -31.53 -16.26 17.12
N GLU A 630 -30.26 -16.56 16.84
CA GLU A 630 -29.10 -15.79 17.31
C GLU A 630 -29.14 -14.34 16.81
N ALA A 631 -29.40 -14.12 15.52
CA ALA A 631 -29.50 -12.77 14.97
C ALA A 631 -30.63 -11.96 15.61
N THR A 632 -31.74 -12.60 15.97
CA THR A 632 -32.86 -11.93 16.64
C THR A 632 -32.57 -11.69 18.12
N LEU A 633 -31.90 -12.64 18.79
CA LEU A 633 -31.47 -12.53 20.16
C LEU A 633 -30.50 -11.34 20.34
N ASP A 634 -29.50 -11.26 19.46
CA ASP A 634 -28.56 -10.13 19.40
C ASP A 634 -29.27 -8.79 19.18
N ALA A 635 -30.34 -8.76 18.38
CA ALA A 635 -31.15 -7.56 18.17
C ALA A 635 -31.94 -7.15 19.43
N ILE A 636 -32.43 -8.12 20.21
CA ILE A 636 -33.10 -7.91 21.49
C ILE A 636 -32.10 -7.37 22.53
N GLU A 637 -30.88 -7.90 22.55
CA GLU A 637 -29.80 -7.43 23.42
C GLU A 637 -29.37 -6.01 23.03
N GLY A 638 -29.22 -5.75 21.73
CA GLY A 638 -28.96 -4.43 21.16
C GLY A 638 -30.15 -3.45 21.20
N ALA A 639 -31.28 -3.85 21.78
CA ALA A 639 -32.50 -3.05 21.92
C ALA A 639 -33.04 -2.47 20.59
N SER A 640 -32.84 -3.16 19.46
CA SER A 640 -33.41 -2.77 18.16
C SER A 640 -34.76 -3.44 17.96
N LEU A 641 -35.84 -2.71 18.24
CA LEU A 641 -37.22 -3.21 18.08
C LEU A 641 -37.53 -3.57 16.63
N LEU A 642 -36.97 -2.82 15.68
CA LEU A 642 -37.24 -2.97 14.26
C LEU A 642 -36.65 -4.30 13.74
N VAL A 643 -35.38 -4.57 14.03
CA VAL A 643 -34.72 -5.83 13.66
C VAL A 643 -35.30 -7.00 14.47
N THR A 644 -35.63 -6.81 15.75
CA THR A 644 -36.29 -7.84 16.58
C THR A 644 -37.60 -8.31 15.95
N LYS A 645 -38.44 -7.37 15.50
CA LYS A 645 -39.71 -7.67 14.85
C LYS A 645 -39.50 -8.45 13.56
N SER A 646 -38.58 -8.00 12.71
CA SER A 646 -38.31 -8.67 11.43
C SER A 646 -37.68 -10.04 11.61
N GLY A 647 -36.71 -10.19 12.51
CA GLY A 647 -36.11 -11.48 12.86
C GLY A 647 -37.15 -12.47 13.39
N SER A 648 -38.03 -12.03 14.31
CA SER A 648 -39.12 -12.85 14.84
C SER A 648 -40.11 -13.28 13.74
N ASN A 649 -40.48 -12.35 12.84
CA ASN A 649 -41.34 -12.64 11.69
C ASN A 649 -40.69 -13.59 10.69
N LEU A 650 -39.37 -13.48 10.48
CA LEU A 650 -38.61 -14.37 9.60
C LEU A 650 -38.54 -15.79 10.20
N LEU A 651 -38.29 -15.91 11.51
CA LEU A 651 -38.21 -17.20 12.19
C LEU A 651 -39.56 -17.95 12.15
N ILE A 652 -40.68 -17.27 12.48
CA ILE A 652 -42.01 -17.90 12.34
C ILE A 652 -42.39 -18.13 10.88
N GLY A 653 -42.05 -17.19 9.98
CA GLY A 653 -42.28 -17.37 8.55
C GLY A 653 -41.55 -18.61 8.01
N TRP A 654 -40.30 -18.80 8.43
CA TRP A 654 -39.49 -19.96 8.07
C TRP A 654 -40.04 -21.26 8.67
N ALA A 655 -40.46 -21.24 9.94
CA ALA A 655 -41.08 -22.39 10.62
C ALA A 655 -42.22 -23.02 9.80
N PHE A 656 -43.12 -22.18 9.28
CA PHE A 656 -44.23 -22.63 8.45
C PHE A 656 -43.82 -22.90 6.99
N LYS A 657 -42.94 -22.09 6.42
CA LYS A 657 -42.50 -22.20 5.02
C LYS A 657 -41.68 -23.46 4.74
N ALA A 658 -40.71 -23.77 5.60
CA ALA A 658 -39.90 -24.98 5.51
C ALA A 658 -40.60 -26.17 6.18
N GLY A 659 -41.30 -25.94 7.30
CA GLY A 659 -42.04 -26.97 8.03
C GLY A 659 -43.27 -27.52 7.28
N ARG A 660 -43.74 -26.88 6.20
CA ARG A 660 -44.75 -27.50 5.32
C ARG A 660 -44.23 -28.77 4.63
N HIS A 661 -42.91 -28.88 4.50
CA HIS A 661 -42.24 -30.02 3.92
C HIS A 661 -41.63 -30.88 5.03
N GLU A 662 -41.76 -32.19 4.90
CA GLU A 662 -40.96 -33.10 5.72
C GLU A 662 -39.53 -33.10 5.18
N THR A 663 -38.69 -32.21 5.72
CA THR A 663 -37.27 -32.04 5.34
C THR A 663 -36.33 -33.02 6.07
N GLY A 664 -36.86 -33.78 7.03
CA GLY A 664 -36.08 -34.67 7.92
C GLY A 664 -35.52 -33.97 9.18
N TRP A 665 -35.60 -32.64 9.26
CA TRP A 665 -34.99 -31.85 10.35
C TRP A 665 -35.94 -31.47 11.50
N GLY A 666 -37.23 -31.82 11.40
CA GLY A 666 -38.23 -31.39 12.38
C GLY A 666 -38.41 -29.87 12.44
N THR A 667 -38.22 -29.17 11.31
CA THR A 667 -38.11 -27.71 11.22
C THR A 667 -39.21 -26.95 11.96
N LEU A 668 -40.48 -27.37 11.81
CA LEU A 668 -41.62 -26.73 12.48
C LEU A 668 -41.49 -26.80 14.01
N GLY A 669 -41.20 -27.97 14.57
CA GLY A 669 -41.05 -28.15 16.02
C GLY A 669 -39.85 -27.40 16.57
N ARG A 670 -38.67 -27.56 15.95
CA ARG A 670 -37.43 -26.85 16.36
C ARG A 670 -37.58 -25.33 16.30
N SER A 671 -38.20 -24.79 15.25
CA SER A 671 -38.46 -23.35 15.15
C SER A 671 -39.44 -22.85 16.21
N MET A 672 -40.45 -23.65 16.58
CA MET A 672 -41.38 -23.27 17.65
C MET A 672 -40.70 -23.29 19.02
N ILE A 673 -39.81 -24.24 19.28
CA ILE A 673 -38.95 -24.23 20.47
C ILE A 673 -38.10 -22.95 20.51
N ALA A 674 -37.47 -22.59 19.39
CA ALA A 674 -36.69 -21.35 19.27
C ALA A 674 -37.53 -20.09 19.47
N LEU A 675 -38.74 -20.03 18.92
CA LEU A 675 -39.66 -18.90 19.13
C LEU A 675 -40.10 -18.78 20.59
N VAL A 676 -40.40 -19.90 21.26
CA VAL A 676 -40.74 -19.91 22.69
C VAL A 676 -39.58 -19.40 23.54
N ALA A 677 -38.36 -19.85 23.27
CA ALA A 677 -37.16 -19.34 23.91
C ALA A 677 -37.00 -17.83 23.69
N LEU A 678 -37.18 -17.38 22.45
CA LEU A 678 -37.01 -15.99 22.05
C LEU A 678 -38.01 -15.05 22.73
N VAL A 679 -39.31 -15.39 22.73
CA VAL A 679 -40.35 -14.51 23.30
C VAL A 679 -40.31 -14.44 24.82
N LEU A 680 -39.71 -15.45 25.48
CA LEU A 680 -39.51 -15.48 26.93
C LEU A 680 -38.15 -14.90 27.37
N TRP A 681 -37.27 -14.56 26.43
CA TRP A 681 -35.94 -14.01 26.76
C TRP A 681 -36.01 -12.68 27.51
N LYS A 682 -36.91 -11.78 27.06
CA LYS A 682 -37.24 -10.52 27.74
C LYS A 682 -38.74 -10.36 27.87
N ASP A 683 -39.28 -10.75 29.02
CA ASP A 683 -40.71 -10.65 29.37
C ASP A 683 -41.29 -9.23 29.15
N GLU A 684 -40.47 -8.19 29.29
CA GLU A 684 -40.83 -6.78 29.08
C GLU A 684 -41.35 -6.47 27.67
N LEU A 685 -40.94 -7.25 26.65
CA LEU A 685 -41.36 -7.05 25.26
C LEU A 685 -42.78 -7.57 24.97
N GLN A 686 -43.39 -8.32 25.90
CA GLN A 686 -44.76 -8.86 25.80
C GLN A 686 -45.06 -9.56 24.46
N LEU A 687 -44.13 -10.40 23.97
CA LEU A 687 -44.24 -11.04 22.65
C LEU A 687 -45.09 -12.33 22.63
N ILE A 688 -45.50 -12.86 23.79
CA ILE A 688 -46.30 -14.10 23.89
C ILE A 688 -47.64 -14.01 23.13
N PRO A 689 -48.47 -12.95 23.31
CA PRO A 689 -49.73 -12.83 22.57
C PRO A 689 -49.52 -12.73 21.06
N TRP A 690 -48.44 -12.07 20.62
CA TRP A 690 -48.07 -12.00 19.22
C TRP A 690 -47.75 -13.39 18.66
N LEU A 691 -46.93 -14.19 19.36
CA LEU A 691 -46.57 -15.54 18.91
C LEU A 691 -47.81 -16.42 18.73
N LYS A 692 -48.70 -16.44 19.73
CA LYS A 692 -49.95 -17.23 19.68
C LYS A 692 -50.84 -16.80 18.51
N SER A 693 -51.02 -15.49 18.33
CA SER A 693 -51.83 -14.91 17.27
C SER A 693 -51.27 -15.20 15.87
N GLU A 694 -49.97 -15.00 15.67
CA GLU A 694 -49.34 -15.18 14.36
C GLU A 694 -49.24 -16.68 14.00
N ALA A 695 -49.00 -17.57 14.96
CA ALA A 695 -49.05 -19.01 14.73
C ALA A 695 -50.46 -19.48 14.33
N ALA A 696 -51.50 -19.05 15.06
CA ALA A 696 -52.89 -19.36 14.72
C ALA A 696 -53.27 -18.83 13.33
N LYS A 697 -52.84 -17.61 12.99
CA LYS A 697 -53.03 -17.02 11.66
C LYS A 697 -52.34 -17.85 10.57
N LYS A 698 -51.09 -18.26 10.77
CA LYS A 698 -50.32 -19.08 9.82
C LYS A 698 -50.94 -20.46 9.58
N LEU A 699 -51.57 -21.06 10.59
CA LEU A 699 -52.28 -22.33 10.47
C LEU A 699 -53.55 -22.26 9.61
N ASN A 700 -54.13 -21.06 9.47
CA ASN A 700 -55.31 -20.79 8.64
C ASN A 700 -54.96 -20.42 7.19
N GLU A 701 -53.67 -20.31 6.85
CA GLU A 701 -53.23 -20.04 5.47
C GLU A 701 -53.38 -21.32 4.60
N PRO A 702 -53.68 -21.18 3.30
CA PRO A 702 -53.88 -22.33 2.40
C PRO A 702 -52.63 -23.22 2.27
N ASP A 703 -51.45 -22.66 2.50
CA ASP A 703 -50.15 -23.33 2.42
C ASP A 703 -49.66 -23.89 3.78
N ALA A 704 -50.54 -23.98 4.77
CA ALA A 704 -50.17 -24.43 6.11
C ALA A 704 -49.69 -25.90 6.12
N PRO A 705 -48.79 -26.29 7.06
CA PRO A 705 -48.31 -27.67 7.18
C PRO A 705 -49.44 -28.68 7.29
N LYS A 706 -49.26 -29.89 6.75
CA LYS A 706 -50.23 -30.98 6.89
C LYS A 706 -50.41 -31.38 8.35
N GLN A 707 -51.58 -31.93 8.69
CA GLN A 707 -51.91 -32.31 10.07
C GLN A 707 -50.86 -33.25 10.68
N GLU A 708 -50.36 -34.23 9.92
CA GLU A 708 -49.30 -35.14 10.39
C GLU A 708 -48.02 -34.42 10.85
N VAL A 709 -47.63 -33.36 10.15
CA VAL A 709 -46.45 -32.55 10.51
C VAL A 709 -46.73 -31.70 11.74
N ARG A 710 -47.95 -31.19 11.88
CA ARG A 710 -48.41 -30.46 13.07
C ARG A 710 -48.43 -31.36 14.30
N ASP A 711 -48.96 -32.58 14.17
CA ASP A 711 -49.02 -33.57 15.25
C ASP A 711 -47.62 -33.96 15.72
N ARG A 712 -46.68 -34.16 14.79
CA ARG A 712 -45.27 -34.44 15.13
C ARG A 712 -44.62 -33.26 15.85
N ALA A 713 -44.80 -32.03 15.34
CA ALA A 713 -44.25 -30.85 15.98
C ALA A 713 -44.86 -30.62 17.38
N ALA A 714 -46.15 -30.85 17.56
CA ALA A 714 -46.82 -30.76 18.85
C ALA A 714 -46.31 -31.80 19.85
N ARG A 715 -46.09 -33.05 19.42
CA ARG A 715 -45.43 -34.08 20.24
C ARG A 715 -44.02 -33.65 20.67
N GLN A 716 -43.20 -33.18 19.74
CA GLN A 716 -41.85 -32.68 20.02
C GLN A 716 -41.86 -31.54 21.06
N LEU A 717 -42.81 -30.61 20.99
CA LEU A 717 -42.94 -29.54 21.98
C LEU A 717 -43.31 -30.06 23.37
N ARG A 718 -44.21 -31.05 23.46
CA ARG A 718 -44.61 -31.67 24.74
C ARG A 718 -43.48 -32.52 25.34
N GLU A 719 -42.75 -33.26 24.50
CA GLU A 719 -41.53 -33.98 24.89
C GLU A 719 -40.51 -33.01 25.48
N GLN A 720 -40.20 -31.92 24.77
CA GLN A 720 -39.27 -30.89 25.26
C GLN A 720 -39.76 -30.24 26.57
N ALA A 721 -41.06 -29.99 26.71
CA ALA A 721 -41.64 -29.40 27.93
C ALA A 721 -41.52 -30.34 29.16
N ALA A 722 -41.55 -31.66 28.92
CA ALA A 722 -41.38 -32.69 29.94
C ALA A 722 -39.91 -32.94 30.28
N SER A 723 -39.00 -32.84 29.31
CA SER A 723 -37.57 -33.16 29.44
C SER A 723 -36.65 -32.01 29.87
N LEU A 724 -37.21 -30.83 30.26
CA LEU A 724 -36.46 -29.68 30.79
C LEU A 724 -35.63 -30.03 32.05
N ARG A 725 -34.42 -30.58 31.85
CA ARG A 725 -33.43 -30.88 32.90
C ARG A 725 -32.28 -29.87 32.85
N PRO A 726 -31.70 -29.47 34.00
CA PRO A 726 -30.44 -28.73 34.00
C PRO A 726 -29.35 -29.62 33.39
N ARG A 727 -28.89 -29.27 32.19
CA ARG A 727 -27.65 -29.79 31.64
C ARG A 727 -26.58 -28.74 31.85
N GLU A 728 -25.45 -29.15 32.44
CA GLU A 728 -24.28 -28.28 32.63
C GLU A 728 -23.63 -27.90 31.29
N PHE A 729 -23.88 -28.68 30.24
CA PHE A 729 -23.36 -28.47 28.90
C PHE A 729 -24.46 -28.71 27.85
N GLU A 730 -24.72 -27.70 27.03
CA GLU A 730 -25.68 -27.76 25.93
C GLU A 730 -25.07 -27.04 24.73
N LEU A 731 -24.95 -27.74 23.59
CA LEU A 731 -24.29 -27.22 22.38
C LEU A 731 -25.25 -26.44 21.49
N ASP A 732 -26.56 -26.72 21.55
CA ASP A 732 -27.58 -26.00 20.77
C ASP A 732 -27.86 -24.64 21.44
N THR A 733 -27.61 -23.55 20.72
CA THR A 733 -27.77 -22.18 21.22
C THR A 733 -29.20 -21.89 21.71
N VAL A 734 -30.21 -22.48 21.06
CA VAL A 734 -31.62 -22.33 21.44
C VAL A 734 -31.85 -22.96 22.81
N LEU A 735 -31.39 -24.19 23.00
CA LEU A 735 -31.54 -24.90 24.27
C LEU A 735 -30.70 -24.26 25.39
N HIS A 736 -29.51 -23.77 25.05
CA HIS A 736 -28.69 -22.99 25.98
C HIS A 736 -29.42 -21.74 26.47
N ALA A 737 -30.05 -20.97 25.56
CA ALA A 737 -30.85 -19.81 25.93
C ALA A 737 -32.06 -20.20 26.79
N MET A 738 -32.78 -21.28 26.45
CA MET A 738 -33.91 -21.78 27.24
C MET A 738 -33.52 -22.14 28.68
N ASN A 739 -32.31 -22.67 28.90
CA ASN A 739 -31.83 -23.01 30.24
C ASN A 739 -31.63 -21.80 31.14
N GLN A 740 -31.53 -20.59 30.58
CA GLN A 740 -31.43 -19.33 31.32
C GLN A 740 -32.81 -18.73 31.66
N ILE A 741 -33.90 -19.29 31.13
CA ILE A 741 -35.27 -18.81 31.32
C ILE A 741 -35.96 -19.62 32.44
N GLU A 742 -36.94 -19.00 33.11
CA GLU A 742 -37.76 -19.67 34.11
C GLU A 742 -38.52 -20.88 33.53
N ARG A 743 -38.13 -22.08 33.96
CA ARG A 743 -38.63 -23.36 33.41
C ARG A 743 -40.15 -23.52 33.45
N ALA A 744 -40.80 -23.00 34.48
CA ALA A 744 -42.25 -23.06 34.61
C ALA A 744 -42.92 -22.32 33.44
N LYS A 745 -42.42 -21.13 33.08
CA LYS A 745 -42.93 -20.35 31.94
C LYS A 745 -42.68 -21.05 30.62
N VAL A 746 -41.49 -21.60 30.43
CA VAL A 746 -41.12 -22.36 29.23
C VAL A 746 -42.04 -23.56 29.06
N ARG A 747 -42.25 -24.37 30.11
CA ARG A 747 -43.13 -25.54 30.08
C ARG A 747 -44.57 -25.17 29.72
N VAL A 748 -45.10 -24.13 30.36
CA VAL A 748 -46.47 -23.65 30.08
C VAL A 748 -46.58 -23.24 28.62
N LEU A 749 -45.68 -22.38 28.13
CA LEU A 749 -45.79 -21.85 26.77
C LEU A 749 -45.55 -22.91 25.69
N LEU A 750 -44.61 -23.85 25.90
CA LEU A 750 -44.43 -24.99 24.99
C LEU A 750 -45.70 -25.85 24.87
N THR A 751 -46.38 -26.08 25.99
CA THR A 751 -47.64 -26.85 26.02
C THR A 751 -48.76 -26.10 25.29
N GLU A 752 -48.91 -24.81 25.55
CA GLU A 752 -49.91 -23.98 24.87
C GLU A 752 -49.65 -23.89 23.35
N MET A 753 -48.39 -23.77 22.93
CA MET A 753 -48.04 -23.77 21.51
C MET A 753 -48.27 -25.14 20.87
N ALA A 754 -48.04 -26.24 21.59
CA ALA A 754 -48.37 -27.58 21.12
C ALA A 754 -49.88 -27.74 20.89
N ASP A 755 -50.72 -27.20 21.77
CA ASP A 755 -52.18 -27.22 21.62
C ASP A 755 -52.66 -26.36 20.44
N ILE A 756 -52.01 -25.22 20.18
CA ILE A 756 -52.28 -24.38 19.00
C ILE A 756 -51.94 -25.13 17.71
N LEU A 757 -50.82 -25.88 17.67
CA LEU A 757 -50.43 -26.67 16.49
C LEU A 757 -51.34 -27.88 16.28
N SER A 758 -51.61 -28.63 17.34
CA SER A 758 -52.48 -29.80 17.32
C SER A 758 -53.06 -30.11 18.70
N LEU A 759 -54.36 -29.82 18.85
CA LEU A 759 -55.14 -30.20 20.03
C LEU A 759 -55.32 -31.73 20.13
N GLY A 760 -55.33 -32.44 19.00
CA GLY A 760 -55.60 -33.89 18.95
C GLY A 760 -54.54 -34.74 19.65
N THR A 761 -53.36 -34.19 19.91
CA THR A 761 -52.23 -34.86 20.56
C THR A 761 -52.12 -34.55 22.07
N ALA A 762 -53.06 -33.79 22.64
CA ALA A 762 -53.00 -33.34 24.04
C ALA A 762 -53.18 -34.46 25.08
N THR A 763 -53.89 -35.55 24.72
CA THR A 763 -54.13 -36.70 25.60
C THR A 763 -53.17 -37.85 25.38
N GLU A 764 -52.19 -37.70 24.48
CA GLU A 764 -51.19 -38.73 24.20
C GLU A 764 -50.15 -38.79 25.34
N PRO A 765 -49.73 -39.99 25.77
CA PRO A 765 -48.65 -40.13 26.75
C PRO A 765 -47.33 -39.61 26.16
N VAL A 766 -46.66 -38.71 26.88
CA VAL A 766 -45.31 -38.23 26.51
C VAL A 766 -44.32 -39.36 26.83
N SER A 767 -43.65 -39.90 25.81
CA SER A 767 -42.62 -40.92 26.02
C SER A 767 -41.43 -40.28 26.74
N PRO A 768 -41.02 -40.77 27.93
CA PRO A 768 -39.73 -40.39 28.48
C PRO A 768 -38.62 -40.92 27.55
N ASP A 769 -37.57 -40.15 27.32
CA ASP A 769 -36.40 -40.57 26.55
C ASP A 769 -35.83 -41.90 27.09
N ASP A 770 -36.03 -42.99 26.36
CA ASP A 770 -35.27 -44.23 26.45
C ASP A 770 -34.07 -44.12 25.48
N PHE A 771 -33.07 -43.31 25.82
CA PHE A 771 -31.75 -43.37 25.19
C PHE A 771 -30.65 -42.97 26.20
N ASP A 772 -29.94 -44.00 26.69
CA ASP A 772 -28.59 -43.92 27.26
C ASP A 772 -27.54 -43.61 26.18
#